data_AF-A0A653E0M3-F1
#
_entry.id   AF-A0A653E0M3-F1
#
_cell.length_a   1.000
_cell.length_b   1.000
_cell.length_c   1.000
_cell.angle_alpha   90.00
_cell.angle_beta   90.00
_cell.angle_gamma   90.00
#
_symmetry.space_group_name_H-M   'P 1'
#
loop_
_entity.id
_entity.type
_entity.pdbx_description
1 polymer ?
#
loop_
_entity_poly.entity_id
_entity_poly.type
_entity_poly.pdbx_seq_one_letter_code
_entity_poly.pdbx_strand_id
1 'polypeptide(L)'
;MDDWERVLQRKHSAKHIPPCATSDNCTIVETFCPTVTWEANLFGQHMEREASMRNVPRSLLDPPTVKAAPPEVSPGLDIISFERRNLKTWPMLSIDNACKNKLGLSAAQLCTDANQQQPPTAFASLMDSDTREHLHKVIQEQLQQQSLYLVSYTVNTANGQLHLKERGELIVQDGQPVLRGYLLIDLPLTPELGSWPVQFRDVERSPRAVVIFNKNAHIEYVNPDFTRMTAYTAAEMHGQPIRQLIAADAESQALDIEAHFNARNNWQVEFNCRRKDQLPLRCLLSVSRRISACGRFTYYVGTYEDVGEHHNEQENMDKLAFTDPLTGLDNRYGFFRELEQHCANSGRTVLGLLLVDIDNFKRINDSMGNDAGDQLLASLAERLRSSVTGNCVMARIASNEFAILLDGFSTRQCQAIGLQILHTLEMPLTLDNQQIGVTASIGLAIDTGTQTKPQALMRHAGLALHKAKANGKNQLQTFTPELHTAADYKQFVENNLRLALGQDALKVFYQPKFCLKRGRLVGLEALLRWYHPQKGLINPDQFIGVAEETGMIVSIGKWVARQACKMSAQLRDAGFADLPIAINMSPRQFADPDLVDCLKSILMQEQMPAKLLEIELTENLLLEATHSTHTQLAQLKQLGITLAMDDFGTGYSSLSYLKKFPIDVIKIDRSFIKDIPQSKDDREITSAVIAMAHKLKLTVVAEGIETQAQLKFLRDQRCDIGQGYLFDPPISGSTLITHLQHYTTTPKR
;
A
#
# COMPACT_ATOMS: atom_id res chain seq x y z
N MET A 1 6.25 61.48 33.23
CA MET A 1 4.98 61.01 32.65
C MET A 1 4.79 61.52 31.21
N ASP A 2 5.62 62.43 30.70
CA ASP A 2 5.25 63.24 29.52
C ASP A 2 5.83 62.81 28.15
N ASP A 3 6.75 61.83 28.09
CA ASP A 3 7.36 61.41 26.81
C ASP A 3 6.50 60.42 26.00
N TRP A 4 5.59 59.68 26.66
CA TRP A 4 4.85 58.59 26.02
C TRP A 4 3.63 59.03 25.22
N GLU A 5 2.91 60.07 25.65
CA GLU A 5 1.73 60.57 24.92
C GLU A 5 2.10 61.12 23.53
N ARG A 6 3.33 61.61 23.35
CA ARG A 6 3.82 62.13 22.07
C ARG A 6 4.08 61.05 21.01
N VAL A 7 4.43 59.84 21.42
CA VAL A 7 4.70 58.72 20.48
C VAL A 7 3.38 58.14 19.95
N LEU A 8 2.35 58.06 20.80
CA LEU A 8 1.04 57.50 20.43
C LEU A 8 0.13 58.50 19.69
N GLN A 9 0.19 59.80 20.00
CA GLN A 9 -0.69 60.80 19.36
C GLN A 9 -0.38 61.04 17.87
N ARG A 10 0.83 60.73 17.38
CA ARG A 10 1.18 60.94 15.96
C ARG A 10 0.60 59.91 14.98
N LYS A 11 0.11 58.75 15.45
CA LYS A 11 -0.53 57.74 14.58
C LYS A 11 -1.98 58.11 14.19
N HIS A 12 -2.65 59.04 14.88
CA HIS A 12 -4.06 59.37 14.62
C HIS A 12 -4.31 60.38 13.49
N SER A 13 -3.28 60.94 12.86
CA SER A 13 -3.43 62.01 11.85
C SER A 13 -3.30 61.57 10.40
N ALA A 14 -3.19 60.26 10.11
CA ALA A 14 -3.07 59.76 8.74
C ALA A 14 -4.08 58.64 8.44
N LYS A 15 -5.37 59.01 8.34
CA LYS A 15 -6.41 58.19 7.69
C LYS A 15 -7.34 59.08 6.89
N HIS A 16 -7.04 59.24 5.60
CA HIS A 16 -8.07 59.52 4.59
C HIS A 16 -7.84 58.62 3.37
N ILE A 17 -8.80 57.72 3.18
CA ILE A 17 -9.05 56.93 1.98
C ILE A 17 -9.75 57.85 0.97
N PRO A 18 -9.65 57.59 -0.34
CA PRO A 18 -10.90 57.48 -1.09
C PRO A 18 -11.00 56.22 -1.97
N PRO A 19 -12.23 55.75 -2.26
CA PRO A 19 -12.53 54.51 -2.98
C PRO A 19 -12.86 54.75 -4.47
N CYS A 20 -12.68 53.72 -5.32
CA CYS A 20 -13.30 53.49 -6.64
C CYS A 20 -12.57 52.30 -7.30
N ALA A 21 -13.13 51.45 -8.17
CA ALA A 21 -14.45 51.27 -8.75
C ALA A 21 -14.50 49.85 -9.36
N THR A 22 -15.70 49.34 -9.55
CA THR A 22 -16.08 48.18 -10.36
C THR A 22 -15.82 48.40 -11.86
N SER A 23 -15.38 47.36 -12.58
CA SER A 23 -15.76 47.14 -13.99
C SER A 23 -15.46 45.70 -14.45
N ASP A 24 -16.50 45.06 -14.96
CA ASP A 24 -16.48 43.86 -15.78
C ASP A 24 -15.72 44.06 -17.11
N ASN A 25 -15.04 43.00 -17.60
CA ASN A 25 -15.20 42.50 -18.98
C ASN A 25 -14.34 41.25 -19.28
N CYS A 26 -15.05 40.12 -19.36
CA CYS A 26 -15.01 39.09 -20.41
C CYS A 26 -13.82 39.05 -21.40
N THR A 27 -13.11 37.90 -21.48
CA THR A 27 -13.00 37.15 -22.76
C THR A 27 -12.57 35.70 -22.54
N ILE A 28 -13.31 34.80 -23.18
CA ILE A 28 -13.08 33.36 -23.34
C ILE A 28 -12.00 33.16 -24.40
N VAL A 29 -10.98 32.35 -24.13
CA VAL A 29 -10.20 31.66 -25.17
C VAL A 29 -9.92 30.21 -24.74
N GLU A 30 -10.55 29.35 -25.51
CA GLU A 30 -10.41 27.93 -25.79
C GLU A 30 -9.01 27.26 -25.62
N THR A 31 -9.09 26.04 -25.07
CA THR A 31 -8.30 24.81 -25.34
C THR A 31 -6.79 24.91 -25.53
N PHE A 32 -6.04 24.30 -24.61
CA PHE A 32 -4.94 23.38 -24.95
C PHE A 32 -4.78 22.31 -23.87
N CYS A 33 -5.08 21.07 -24.24
CA CYS A 33 -4.76 19.86 -23.50
C CYS A 33 -3.28 19.52 -23.73
N PRO A 34 -2.57 19.03 -22.69
CA PRO A 34 -1.73 17.86 -22.92
C PRO A 34 -1.96 16.81 -21.83
N THR A 35 -2.44 15.66 -22.28
CA THR A 35 -2.21 14.34 -21.68
C THR A 35 -0.72 14.08 -21.47
N VAL A 36 -0.28 13.92 -20.21
CA VAL A 36 0.96 13.21 -19.84
C VAL A 36 0.76 12.49 -18.50
N THR A 37 0.60 11.17 -18.59
CA THR A 37 1.00 10.08 -17.67
C THR A 37 1.33 10.42 -16.22
N TRP A 38 0.47 9.97 -15.29
CA TRP A 38 0.76 9.81 -13.86
C TRP A 38 0.80 8.31 -13.51
N GLU A 39 1.93 7.67 -13.76
CA GLU A 39 2.33 6.40 -13.14
C GLU A 39 3.84 6.48 -12.86
N ALA A 40 4.27 5.92 -11.74
CA ALA A 40 5.63 5.91 -11.19
C ALA A 40 6.10 7.22 -10.50
N ASN A 41 5.76 7.36 -9.22
CA ASN A 41 6.65 7.92 -8.18
C ASN A 41 6.01 7.80 -6.79
N LEU A 42 5.92 6.57 -6.26
CA LEU A 42 5.67 6.32 -4.83
C LEU A 42 6.24 4.99 -4.33
N PHE A 43 7.07 4.31 -5.14
CA PHE A 43 7.73 3.06 -4.75
C PHE A 43 9.19 3.11 -5.20
N GLY A 44 10.04 3.72 -4.38
CA GLY A 44 11.44 3.92 -4.74
C GLY A 44 12.32 4.33 -3.58
N GLN A 45 12.06 3.85 -2.36
CA GLN A 45 13.00 3.95 -1.23
C GLN A 45 12.79 2.78 -0.28
N HIS A 46 13.15 1.55 -0.69
CA HIS A 46 13.41 0.44 0.24
C HIS A 46 14.18 -0.75 -0.38
N MET A 47 14.91 -0.55 -1.49
CA MET A 47 15.72 -1.60 -2.14
C MET A 47 17.19 -1.20 -2.36
N GLU A 48 17.81 -0.55 -1.38
CA GLU A 48 19.27 -0.40 -1.32
C GLU A 48 19.74 -0.53 0.13
N ARG A 49 19.94 -1.76 0.62
CA ARG A 49 20.79 -2.04 1.80
C ARG A 49 21.13 -3.52 2.07
N GLU A 50 21.20 -4.37 1.06
CA GLU A 50 21.81 -5.70 1.19
C GLU A 50 22.85 -5.94 0.08
N ALA A 51 24.00 -5.31 0.25
CA ALA A 51 25.20 -5.59 -0.54
C ALA A 51 26.44 -5.55 0.35
N SER A 52 26.50 -6.42 1.35
CA SER A 52 27.76 -6.74 2.04
C SER A 52 27.67 -8.07 2.79
N MET A 53 27.95 -9.18 2.11
CA MET A 53 28.65 -10.35 2.68
C MET A 53 28.97 -11.32 1.52
N ARG A 54 30.22 -11.27 1.04
CA ARG A 54 30.84 -12.30 0.20
C ARG A 54 31.83 -13.08 1.05
N ASN A 55 31.78 -14.41 0.91
CA ASN A 55 32.78 -15.48 1.14
C ASN A 55 32.03 -16.64 1.83
N VAL A 56 31.84 -17.82 1.24
CA VAL A 56 32.79 -18.93 0.95
C VAL A 56 31.96 -20.06 0.25
N PRO A 57 32.50 -21.08 -0.47
CA PRO A 57 33.43 -21.17 -1.60
C PRO A 57 32.80 -21.82 -2.87
N ARG A 58 33.52 -21.72 -4.00
CA ARG A 58 33.26 -22.44 -5.27
C ARG A 58 33.70 -23.90 -5.19
N SER A 59 32.77 -24.85 -5.25
CA SER A 59 32.98 -26.18 -5.85
C SER A 59 31.66 -26.93 -5.98
N LEU A 60 31.15 -27.01 -7.22
CA LEU A 60 30.20 -27.98 -7.81
C LEU A 60 29.40 -27.26 -8.91
N LEU A 61 30.08 -27.03 -10.03
CA LEU A 61 29.47 -26.69 -11.31
C LEU A 61 29.77 -27.86 -12.24
N ASP A 62 28.81 -28.75 -12.39
CA ASP A 62 28.56 -29.49 -13.63
C ASP A 62 27.04 -29.52 -13.83
N PRO A 63 26.53 -29.19 -15.03
CA PRO A 63 25.10 -29.24 -15.32
C PRO A 63 24.69 -30.67 -15.73
N PRO A 64 23.42 -31.04 -15.50
CA PRO A 64 22.74 -31.89 -16.47
C PRO A 64 21.54 -31.14 -17.03
N THR A 65 21.71 -30.70 -18.28
CA THR A 65 20.64 -30.71 -19.29
C THR A 65 19.99 -32.09 -19.34
N VAL A 66 18.70 -32.19 -19.02
CA VAL A 66 17.75 -33.07 -19.73
C VAL A 66 16.41 -32.34 -19.76
N LYS A 67 16.07 -31.71 -20.90
CA LYS A 67 14.67 -31.43 -21.23
C LYS A 67 13.97 -32.79 -21.25
N ALA A 68 12.96 -32.98 -20.40
CA ALA A 68 12.14 -34.18 -20.44
C ALA A 68 11.59 -34.34 -21.87
N ALA A 69 11.91 -35.48 -22.50
CA ALA A 69 11.31 -35.86 -23.77
C ALA A 69 9.79 -36.01 -23.57
N PRO A 70 8.95 -35.58 -24.52
CA PRO A 70 7.53 -35.90 -24.45
C PRO A 70 7.36 -37.43 -24.42
N PRO A 71 6.33 -37.93 -23.70
CA PRO A 71 6.14 -39.36 -23.52
C PRO A 71 5.98 -40.05 -24.89
N GLU A 72 6.77 -41.10 -25.13
CA GLU A 72 6.63 -41.96 -26.30
C GLU A 72 5.25 -42.64 -26.27
N VAL A 73 4.40 -42.29 -27.23
CA VAL A 73 3.10 -42.94 -27.44
C VAL A 73 3.32 -44.20 -28.28
N SER A 74 2.99 -45.37 -27.71
CA SER A 74 2.95 -46.64 -28.46
C SER A 74 1.64 -46.80 -29.26
N PRO A 75 1.68 -47.56 -30.36
CA PRO A 75 0.83 -47.38 -31.54
C PRO A 75 -0.48 -48.14 -31.41
N GLY A 76 -1.61 -47.53 -31.79
CA GLY A 76 -2.87 -48.28 -31.85
C GLY A 76 -4.14 -47.49 -32.15
N LEU A 77 -4.13 -46.19 -31.89
CA LEU A 77 -5.13 -45.29 -32.45
C LEU A 77 -4.54 -44.60 -33.68
N ASP A 78 -5.36 -44.41 -34.72
CA ASP A 78 -5.04 -43.54 -35.86
C ASP A 78 -5.05 -42.06 -35.48
N ILE A 79 -4.41 -41.76 -34.36
CA ILE A 79 -4.29 -40.45 -33.73
C ILE A 79 -2.84 -40.00 -33.82
N ILE A 80 -2.64 -38.76 -34.25
CA ILE A 80 -1.34 -38.07 -34.27
C ILE A 80 -1.53 -36.78 -33.46
N SER A 81 -0.81 -36.60 -32.35
CA SER A 81 -0.87 -35.34 -31.60
C SER A 81 -0.10 -34.24 -32.32
N PHE A 82 -0.56 -32.99 -32.18
CA PHE A 82 0.10 -31.84 -32.79
C PHE A 82 -0.01 -30.58 -31.92
N GLU A 83 0.91 -29.66 -32.18
CA GLU A 83 0.83 -28.25 -31.78
C GLU A 83 1.14 -27.39 -33.00
N ARG A 84 0.36 -26.33 -33.21
CA ARG A 84 0.55 -25.39 -34.31
C ARG A 84 0.17 -23.98 -33.91
N ARG A 85 0.74 -22.96 -34.56
CA ARG A 85 0.28 -21.59 -34.30
C ARG A 85 -1.14 -21.41 -34.83
N ASN A 86 -1.93 -20.58 -34.14
CA ASN A 86 -3.24 -20.18 -34.61
C ASN A 86 -3.16 -19.14 -35.74
N LEU A 87 -2.59 -19.51 -36.89
CA LEU A 87 -2.41 -18.65 -38.06
C LEU A 87 -3.00 -19.29 -39.32
N LYS A 88 -3.49 -18.47 -40.25
CA LYS A 88 -4.00 -18.90 -41.57
C LYS A 88 -2.99 -19.70 -42.40
N THR A 89 -1.70 -19.44 -42.18
CA THR A 89 -0.59 -20.14 -42.86
C THR A 89 -0.41 -21.59 -42.42
N TRP A 90 -1.10 -22.03 -41.36
CA TRP A 90 -1.10 -23.39 -40.82
C TRP A 90 0.29 -23.93 -40.39
N PRO A 91 1.11 -23.15 -39.64
CA PRO A 91 2.46 -23.58 -39.29
C PRO A 91 2.45 -24.56 -38.11
N MET A 92 2.87 -25.80 -38.39
CA MET A 92 3.03 -26.86 -37.41
C MET A 92 4.30 -26.62 -36.56
N LEU A 93 4.15 -26.57 -35.24
CA LEU A 93 5.24 -26.40 -34.29
C LEU A 93 5.81 -27.75 -33.86
N SER A 94 4.93 -28.68 -33.53
CA SER A 94 5.28 -30.06 -33.18
C SER A 94 4.21 -31.01 -33.72
N ILE A 95 4.63 -32.20 -34.16
CA ILE A 95 3.73 -33.28 -34.55
C ILE A 95 4.36 -34.61 -34.13
N ASP A 96 3.53 -35.54 -33.69
CA ASP A 96 3.99 -36.86 -33.25
C ASP A 96 4.75 -37.59 -34.36
N ASN A 97 5.86 -38.25 -34.01
CA ASN A 97 6.69 -39.05 -34.92
C ASN A 97 5.92 -40.19 -35.59
N ALA A 98 4.79 -40.60 -35.02
CA ALA A 98 3.83 -41.50 -35.66
C ALA A 98 3.35 -41.01 -37.04
N CYS A 99 3.52 -39.72 -37.35
CA CYS A 99 3.21 -39.13 -38.66
C CYS A 99 3.98 -39.75 -39.83
N LYS A 100 5.22 -40.23 -39.63
CA LYS A 100 6.05 -40.77 -40.72
C LYS A 100 5.43 -41.98 -41.39
N ASN A 101 4.87 -42.88 -40.58
CA ASN A 101 4.26 -44.11 -41.06
C ASN A 101 2.90 -43.86 -41.73
N LYS A 102 2.23 -42.73 -41.40
CA LYS A 102 0.84 -42.47 -41.78
C LYS A 102 0.67 -41.40 -42.86
N LEU A 103 1.46 -40.33 -42.79
CA LEU A 103 1.48 -39.22 -43.76
C LEU A 103 2.65 -39.31 -44.76
N GLY A 104 3.58 -40.25 -44.56
CA GLY A 104 4.74 -40.48 -45.43
C GLY A 104 5.90 -39.48 -45.25
N LEU A 105 5.76 -38.50 -44.35
CA LEU A 105 6.76 -37.48 -44.04
C LEU A 105 7.08 -37.48 -42.54
N SER A 106 8.35 -37.30 -42.19
CA SER A 106 8.79 -37.25 -40.79
C SER A 106 8.35 -35.95 -40.09
N ALA A 107 8.25 -35.96 -38.76
CA ALA A 107 7.88 -34.78 -37.98
C ALA A 107 8.79 -33.58 -38.27
N ALA A 108 10.09 -33.81 -38.41
CA ALA A 108 11.07 -32.79 -38.78
C ALA A 108 10.84 -32.17 -40.16
N GLN A 109 10.24 -32.91 -41.10
CA GLN A 109 9.87 -32.38 -42.41
C GLN A 109 8.57 -31.58 -42.36
N LEU A 110 7.63 -31.96 -41.50
CA LEU A 110 6.30 -31.36 -41.40
C LEU A 110 6.24 -30.10 -40.51
N CYS A 111 7.15 -29.98 -39.54
CA CYS A 111 7.26 -28.85 -38.63
C CYS A 111 8.05 -27.66 -39.22
N THR A 112 7.68 -26.45 -38.81
CA THR A 112 8.43 -25.23 -39.13
C THR A 112 9.64 -25.10 -38.22
N ASP A 113 10.82 -24.91 -38.81
CA ASP A 113 12.03 -24.57 -38.06
C ASP A 113 11.91 -23.13 -37.53
N ALA A 114 12.19 -22.90 -36.25
CA ALA A 114 11.86 -21.65 -35.55
C ALA A 114 12.65 -20.41 -36.03
N ASN A 115 13.59 -20.56 -36.99
CA ASN A 115 14.57 -19.55 -37.36
C ASN A 115 14.70 -19.22 -38.88
N GLN A 116 13.76 -19.60 -39.76
CA GLN A 116 13.82 -19.19 -41.18
C GLN A 116 12.50 -18.62 -41.71
N GLN A 117 12.60 -17.49 -42.42
CA GLN A 117 11.49 -16.79 -43.08
C GLN A 117 11.21 -17.39 -44.48
N GLN A 118 10.07 -18.11 -44.59
CA GLN A 118 9.34 -18.66 -45.77
C GLN A 118 9.95 -19.86 -46.52
N PRO A 119 9.15 -20.86 -46.98
CA PRO A 119 7.74 -20.81 -47.46
C PRO A 119 6.76 -21.64 -46.58
N PRO A 120 5.53 -22.09 -46.99
CA PRO A 120 4.59 -22.71 -46.05
C PRO A 120 5.15 -24.02 -45.48
N THR A 121 4.82 -24.33 -44.22
CA THR A 121 5.15 -25.60 -43.58
C THR A 121 4.85 -26.78 -44.50
N ALA A 122 5.70 -27.81 -44.51
CA ALA A 122 5.48 -28.95 -45.41
C ALA A 122 4.15 -29.66 -45.13
N PHE A 123 3.60 -29.56 -43.91
CA PHE A 123 2.24 -30.00 -43.62
C PHE A 123 1.19 -29.14 -44.34
N ALA A 124 1.33 -27.82 -44.33
CA ALA A 124 0.40 -26.91 -44.98
C ALA A 124 0.43 -27.02 -46.50
N SER A 125 1.55 -27.47 -47.10
CA SER A 125 1.61 -27.77 -48.53
C SER A 125 0.82 -29.01 -48.96
N LEU A 126 0.37 -29.85 -48.01
CA LEU A 126 -0.50 -30.99 -48.30
C LEU A 126 -1.96 -30.57 -48.57
N MET A 127 -2.28 -29.28 -48.40
CA MET A 127 -3.60 -28.69 -48.57
C MET A 127 -3.52 -27.44 -49.45
N ASP A 128 -4.57 -27.16 -50.22
CA ASP A 128 -4.65 -25.93 -50.98
C ASP A 128 -4.83 -24.69 -50.05
N SER A 129 -4.51 -23.50 -50.57
CA SER A 129 -4.55 -22.27 -49.79
C SER A 129 -5.96 -21.87 -49.38
N ASP A 130 -6.94 -22.08 -50.25
CA ASP A 130 -8.32 -21.67 -50.02
C ASP A 130 -8.99 -22.53 -48.93
N THR A 131 -8.72 -23.84 -48.94
CA THR A 131 -9.15 -24.78 -47.89
C THR A 131 -8.55 -24.41 -46.53
N ARG A 132 -7.27 -24.01 -46.48
CA ARG A 132 -6.63 -23.57 -45.22
C ARG A 132 -7.25 -22.28 -44.68
N GLU A 133 -7.50 -21.29 -45.54
CA GLU A 133 -8.15 -20.06 -45.10
C GLU A 133 -9.58 -20.31 -44.60
N HIS A 134 -10.34 -21.15 -45.32
CA HIS A 134 -11.69 -21.52 -44.93
C HIS A 134 -11.71 -22.24 -43.57
N LEU A 135 -10.89 -23.26 -43.39
CA LEU A 135 -10.85 -24.02 -42.14
C LEU A 135 -10.35 -23.15 -40.97
N HIS A 136 -9.39 -22.24 -41.18
CA HIS A 136 -8.97 -21.33 -40.12
C HIS A 136 -10.12 -20.45 -39.65
N LYS A 137 -10.96 -19.95 -40.58
CA LYS A 137 -12.15 -19.18 -40.24
C LYS A 137 -13.16 -20.03 -39.44
N VAL A 138 -13.44 -21.26 -39.88
CA VAL A 138 -14.33 -22.19 -39.17
C VAL A 138 -13.82 -22.48 -37.75
N ILE A 139 -12.51 -22.62 -37.57
CA ILE A 139 -11.91 -22.82 -36.25
C ILE A 139 -12.08 -21.59 -35.36
N GLN A 140 -11.87 -20.38 -35.87
CA GLN A 140 -12.09 -19.17 -35.07
C GLN A 140 -13.55 -19.01 -34.66
N GLU A 141 -14.50 -19.32 -35.56
CA GLU A 141 -15.93 -19.28 -35.25
C GLU A 141 -16.31 -20.30 -34.15
N GLN A 142 -15.74 -21.51 -34.20
CA GLN A 142 -15.96 -22.51 -33.15
C GLN A 142 -15.33 -22.09 -31.81
N LEU A 143 -14.10 -21.56 -31.83
CA LEU A 143 -13.38 -21.12 -30.62
C LEU A 143 -14.00 -19.88 -29.95
N GLN A 144 -14.80 -19.10 -30.66
CA GLN A 144 -15.59 -18.02 -30.05
C GLN A 144 -16.78 -18.54 -29.23
N GLN A 145 -17.28 -19.74 -29.54
CA GLN A 145 -18.49 -20.30 -28.91
C GLN A 145 -18.16 -21.39 -27.89
N GLN A 146 -17.04 -22.11 -28.07
CA GLN A 146 -16.66 -23.28 -27.28
C GLN A 146 -15.13 -23.33 -27.14
N SER A 147 -14.62 -23.95 -26.06
CA SER A 147 -13.17 -24.07 -25.81
C SER A 147 -12.45 -25.05 -26.73
N LEU A 148 -13.19 -25.88 -27.48
CA LEU A 148 -12.70 -26.93 -28.35
C LEU A 148 -13.24 -26.75 -29.77
N TYR A 149 -12.45 -27.10 -30.78
CA TYR A 149 -12.88 -27.16 -32.17
C TYR A 149 -12.74 -28.57 -32.75
N LEU A 150 -13.54 -28.86 -33.78
CA LEU A 150 -13.44 -30.05 -34.60
C LEU A 150 -13.64 -29.66 -36.07
N VAL A 151 -12.66 -30.00 -36.92
CA VAL A 151 -12.74 -29.82 -38.37
C VAL A 151 -12.34 -31.10 -39.10
N SER A 152 -12.90 -31.31 -40.29
CA SER A 152 -12.57 -32.46 -41.15
C SER A 152 -12.09 -31.95 -42.51
N TYR A 153 -10.97 -32.49 -43.00
CA TYR A 153 -10.38 -32.05 -44.26
C TYR A 153 -9.54 -33.16 -44.90
N THR A 154 -9.25 -33.01 -46.19
CA THR A 154 -8.46 -33.97 -46.94
C THR A 154 -7.06 -33.41 -47.18
N VAL A 155 -6.03 -34.23 -46.97
CA VAL A 155 -4.64 -33.89 -47.30
C VAL A 155 -4.16 -34.76 -48.46
N ASN A 156 -3.38 -34.17 -49.36
CA ASN A 156 -2.74 -34.86 -50.48
C ASN A 156 -1.34 -35.30 -50.05
N THR A 157 -1.14 -36.59 -49.86
CA THR A 157 0.18 -37.17 -49.53
C THR A 157 0.77 -37.91 -50.72
N ALA A 158 2.05 -38.28 -50.64
CA ALA A 158 2.70 -39.14 -51.64
C ALA A 158 2.02 -40.52 -51.79
N ASN A 159 1.24 -40.94 -50.79
CA ASN A 159 0.52 -42.22 -50.75
C ASN A 159 -0.96 -42.10 -51.15
N GLY A 160 -1.41 -40.92 -51.60
CA GLY A 160 -2.80 -40.64 -51.98
C GLY A 160 -3.51 -39.64 -51.06
N GLN A 161 -4.81 -39.46 -51.28
CA GLN A 161 -5.66 -38.59 -50.47
C GLN A 161 -6.03 -39.26 -49.15
N LEU A 162 -5.82 -38.55 -48.04
CA LEU A 162 -6.18 -38.98 -46.70
C LEU A 162 -7.21 -38.03 -46.10
N HIS A 163 -8.30 -38.59 -45.56
CA HIS A 163 -9.30 -37.83 -44.82
C HIS A 163 -8.89 -37.75 -43.35
N LEU A 164 -8.73 -36.53 -42.86
CA LEU A 164 -8.33 -36.22 -41.50
C LEU A 164 -9.45 -35.53 -40.74
N LYS A 165 -9.57 -35.82 -39.45
CA LYS A 165 -10.33 -35.02 -38.48
C LYS A 165 -9.38 -34.41 -37.47
N GLU A 166 -9.35 -33.09 -37.38
CA GLU A 166 -8.54 -32.34 -36.43
C GLU A 166 -9.43 -31.87 -35.28
N ARG A 167 -9.09 -32.28 -34.06
CA ARG A 167 -9.71 -31.78 -32.83
C ARG A 167 -8.65 -31.09 -31.99
N GLY A 168 -8.91 -29.88 -31.54
CA GLY A 168 -7.96 -29.15 -30.69
C GLY A 168 -8.59 -28.09 -29.81
N GLU A 169 -7.77 -27.51 -28.96
CA GLU A 169 -8.09 -26.38 -28.09
C GLU A 169 -7.09 -25.24 -28.30
N LEU A 170 -7.47 -24.04 -27.86
CA LEU A 170 -6.61 -22.86 -27.88
C LEU A 170 -5.93 -22.70 -26.52
N ILE A 171 -4.60 -22.68 -26.54
CA ILE A 171 -3.75 -22.39 -25.38
C ILE A 171 -2.87 -21.15 -25.65
N VAL A 172 -2.43 -20.50 -24.59
CA VAL A 172 -1.47 -19.38 -24.67
C VAL A 172 -0.12 -19.88 -24.20
N GLN A 173 0.88 -19.87 -25.10
CA GLN A 173 2.24 -20.29 -24.81
C GLN A 173 3.20 -19.17 -25.20
N ASP A 174 4.07 -18.73 -24.29
CA ASP A 174 5.00 -17.60 -24.47
C ASP A 174 4.31 -16.31 -25.00
N GLY A 175 3.09 -16.05 -24.53
CA GLY A 175 2.27 -14.90 -24.95
C GLY A 175 1.71 -14.99 -26.37
N GLN A 176 1.75 -16.16 -27.01
CA GLN A 176 1.24 -16.40 -28.36
C GLN A 176 0.12 -17.45 -28.38
N PRO A 177 -0.91 -17.30 -29.23
CA PRO A 177 -1.99 -18.28 -29.36
C PRO A 177 -1.54 -19.53 -30.14
N VAL A 178 -1.58 -20.69 -29.47
CA VAL A 178 -1.21 -22.00 -30.02
C VAL A 178 -2.42 -22.92 -29.96
N LEU A 179 -2.62 -23.70 -31.03
CA LEU A 179 -3.62 -24.75 -31.09
C LEU A 179 -2.95 -26.09 -30.83
N ARG A 180 -3.46 -26.81 -29.81
CA ARG A 180 -2.96 -28.13 -29.41
C ARG A 180 -4.08 -29.15 -29.56
N GLY A 181 -3.77 -30.33 -30.10
CA GLY A 181 -4.81 -31.30 -30.38
C GLY A 181 -4.34 -32.60 -31.02
N TYR A 182 -5.30 -33.28 -31.66
CA TYR A 182 -5.14 -34.59 -32.26
C TYR A 182 -5.68 -34.61 -33.70
N LEU A 183 -4.94 -35.24 -34.61
CA LEU A 183 -5.38 -35.60 -35.96
C LEU A 183 -5.79 -37.07 -35.98
N LEU A 184 -7.01 -37.34 -36.45
CA LEU A 184 -7.58 -38.68 -36.62
C LEU A 184 -7.63 -39.02 -38.12
N ILE A 185 -7.11 -40.17 -38.52
CA ILE A 185 -7.20 -40.66 -39.91
C ILE A 185 -8.45 -41.53 -40.05
N ASP A 186 -9.34 -41.16 -40.97
CA ASP A 186 -10.57 -41.91 -41.25
C ASP A 186 -10.26 -43.02 -42.29
N LEU A 187 -10.25 -44.29 -41.88
CA LEU A 187 -10.10 -45.44 -42.79
C LEU A 187 -11.47 -46.02 -43.16
N PRO A 188 -11.73 -46.38 -44.43
CA PRO A 188 -12.97 -47.06 -44.80
C PRO A 188 -13.00 -48.49 -44.23
N LEU A 189 -14.03 -48.78 -43.43
CA LEU A 189 -14.27 -50.09 -42.81
C LEU A 189 -14.71 -51.12 -43.85
N THR A 190 -14.01 -52.26 -43.91
CA THR A 190 -14.58 -53.49 -44.49
C THR A 190 -15.30 -54.30 -43.40
N PRO A 191 -16.47 -54.90 -43.68
CA PRO A 191 -17.30 -55.50 -42.65
C PRO A 191 -17.21 -57.02 -42.68
N GLU A 192 -16.55 -57.66 -41.71
CA GLU A 192 -16.86 -59.05 -41.36
C GLU A 192 -16.86 -59.27 -39.85
N LEU A 193 -18.04 -59.65 -39.35
CA LEU A 193 -18.31 -60.10 -37.99
C LEU A 193 -17.86 -61.56 -37.84
N GLY A 194 -17.20 -61.89 -36.73
CA GLY A 194 -17.06 -63.28 -36.30
C GLY A 194 -15.97 -63.56 -35.27
N SER A 195 -15.00 -62.67 -35.11
CA SER A 195 -14.00 -62.72 -34.04
C SER A 195 -13.68 -61.30 -33.61
N TRP A 196 -13.55 -61.05 -32.30
CA TRP A 196 -13.18 -59.73 -31.80
C TRP A 196 -11.91 -59.25 -32.53
N PRO A 197 -11.96 -58.12 -33.28
CA PRO A 197 -10.86 -57.75 -34.18
C PRO A 197 -9.55 -57.49 -33.43
N VAL A 198 -8.43 -57.65 -34.14
CA VAL A 198 -7.05 -57.33 -33.71
C VAL A 198 -6.89 -55.92 -33.08
N GLN A 199 -7.86 -55.04 -33.34
CA GLN A 199 -7.97 -53.63 -32.91
C GLN A 199 -8.16 -53.43 -31.39
N PHE A 200 -8.51 -54.46 -30.61
CA PHE A 200 -8.66 -54.34 -29.15
C PHE A 200 -7.35 -54.48 -28.37
N ARG A 201 -6.25 -54.97 -28.98
CA ARG A 201 -4.93 -55.03 -28.31
C ARG A 201 -4.43 -53.66 -27.88
N ASP A 202 -4.86 -52.62 -28.58
CA ASP A 202 -4.42 -51.25 -28.34
C ASP A 202 -5.15 -50.61 -27.15
N VAL A 203 -6.40 -51.01 -26.89
CA VAL A 203 -7.17 -50.62 -25.69
C VAL A 203 -6.63 -51.31 -24.45
N GLU A 204 -6.19 -52.57 -24.59
CA GLU A 204 -5.59 -53.36 -23.51
C GLU A 204 -4.24 -52.81 -23.04
N ARG A 205 -3.51 -52.12 -23.93
CA ARG A 205 -2.22 -51.45 -23.63
C ARG A 205 -2.34 -49.94 -23.38
N SER A 206 -3.55 -49.39 -23.43
CA SER A 206 -3.79 -47.97 -23.20
C SER A 206 -3.42 -47.58 -21.77
N PRO A 207 -2.60 -46.53 -21.55
CA PRO A 207 -2.27 -46.03 -20.21
C PRO A 207 -3.44 -45.32 -19.52
N ARG A 208 -4.57 -45.10 -20.22
CA ARG A 208 -5.81 -44.58 -19.65
C ARG A 208 -6.76 -45.72 -19.33
N ALA A 209 -7.51 -45.60 -18.24
CA ALA A 209 -8.56 -46.56 -17.91
C ALA A 209 -9.71 -46.47 -18.92
N VAL A 210 -10.01 -47.58 -19.58
CA VAL A 210 -11.05 -47.70 -20.60
C VAL A 210 -12.09 -48.71 -20.16
N VAL A 211 -13.35 -48.36 -20.36
CA VAL A 211 -14.52 -49.19 -20.09
C VAL A 211 -15.41 -49.23 -21.33
N ILE A 212 -15.93 -50.40 -21.66
CA ILE A 212 -16.85 -50.60 -22.77
C ILE A 212 -18.15 -51.11 -22.19
N PHE A 213 -19.25 -50.50 -22.61
CA PHE A 213 -20.58 -50.92 -22.20
C PHE A 213 -21.34 -51.49 -23.39
N ASN A 214 -22.09 -52.55 -23.14
CA ASN A 214 -23.04 -53.08 -24.10
C ASN A 214 -24.21 -52.10 -24.33
N LYS A 215 -25.11 -52.48 -25.23
CA LYS A 215 -26.30 -51.69 -25.58
C LYS A 215 -27.24 -51.35 -24.41
N ASN A 216 -27.14 -52.07 -23.29
CA ASN A 216 -27.93 -51.89 -22.08
C ASN A 216 -27.14 -51.17 -20.97
N ALA A 217 -26.04 -50.47 -21.29
CA ALA A 217 -25.17 -49.76 -20.35
C ALA A 217 -24.51 -50.65 -19.26
N HIS A 218 -24.38 -51.96 -19.52
CA HIS A 218 -23.62 -52.86 -18.64
C HIS A 218 -22.20 -53.03 -19.19
N ILE A 219 -21.23 -53.11 -18.28
CA ILE A 219 -19.82 -53.22 -18.61
C ILE A 219 -19.56 -54.56 -19.29
N GLU A 220 -19.04 -54.52 -20.51
CA GLU A 220 -18.65 -55.70 -21.28
C GLU A 220 -17.14 -55.91 -21.22
N TYR A 221 -16.36 -54.84 -21.09
CA TYR A 221 -14.91 -54.90 -20.99
C TYR A 221 -14.35 -53.72 -20.20
N VAL A 222 -13.27 -53.99 -19.47
CA VAL A 222 -12.41 -52.98 -18.83
C VAL A 222 -10.95 -53.36 -19.08
N ASN A 223 -10.09 -52.36 -19.26
CA ASN A 223 -8.67 -52.60 -19.46
C ASN A 223 -7.91 -52.69 -18.11
N PRO A 224 -6.63 -53.13 -18.10
CA PRO A 224 -5.85 -53.25 -16.88
C PRO A 224 -5.71 -51.95 -16.07
N ASP A 225 -5.64 -50.78 -16.72
CA ASP A 225 -5.58 -49.48 -16.03
C ASP A 225 -6.85 -49.16 -15.25
N PHE A 226 -8.02 -49.57 -15.76
CA PHE A 226 -9.27 -49.46 -15.01
C PHE A 226 -9.23 -50.30 -13.73
N THR A 227 -8.73 -51.54 -13.81
CA THR A 227 -8.57 -52.40 -12.64
C THR A 227 -7.54 -51.85 -11.66
N ARG A 228 -6.44 -51.27 -12.14
CA ARG A 228 -5.41 -50.63 -11.32
C ARG A 228 -5.98 -49.48 -10.49
N MET A 229 -6.78 -48.63 -11.11
CA MET A 229 -7.35 -47.42 -10.52
C MET A 229 -8.52 -47.72 -9.58
N THR A 230 -9.45 -48.60 -9.98
CA THR A 230 -10.67 -48.89 -9.22
C THR A 230 -10.52 -50.06 -8.22
N ALA A 231 -9.43 -50.83 -8.35
CA ALA A 231 -9.17 -52.08 -7.63
C ALA A 231 -10.19 -53.21 -7.90
N TYR A 232 -11.11 -53.04 -8.86
CA TYR A 232 -12.04 -54.08 -9.32
C TYR A 232 -11.47 -54.85 -10.50
N THR A 233 -11.58 -56.18 -10.46
CA THR A 233 -11.10 -57.03 -11.56
C THR A 233 -12.08 -57.01 -12.74
N ALA A 234 -11.57 -57.27 -13.96
CA ALA A 234 -12.41 -57.32 -15.15
C ALA A 234 -13.55 -58.35 -15.04
N ALA A 235 -13.29 -59.49 -14.39
CA ALA A 235 -14.30 -60.52 -14.16
C ALA A 235 -15.40 -60.07 -13.20
N GLU A 236 -15.07 -59.26 -12.19
CA GLU A 236 -16.05 -58.71 -11.24
C GLU A 236 -16.93 -57.64 -11.87
N MET A 237 -16.38 -56.85 -12.79
CA MET A 237 -17.09 -55.76 -13.46
C MET A 237 -17.88 -56.22 -14.69
N HIS A 238 -17.53 -57.36 -15.28
CA HIS A 238 -18.22 -57.86 -16.46
C HIS A 238 -19.71 -58.14 -16.16
N GLY A 239 -20.58 -57.59 -16.99
CA GLY A 239 -22.04 -57.68 -16.86
C GLY A 239 -22.64 -56.75 -15.80
N GLN A 240 -21.85 -55.95 -15.08
CA GLN A 240 -22.34 -55.05 -14.04
C GLN A 240 -22.61 -53.63 -14.57
N PRO A 241 -23.53 -52.86 -13.95
CA PRO A 241 -23.73 -51.46 -14.26
C PRO A 241 -22.66 -50.57 -13.60
N ILE A 242 -22.32 -49.43 -14.23
CA ILE A 242 -21.28 -48.51 -13.72
C ILE A 242 -21.59 -47.96 -12.33
N ARG A 243 -22.88 -47.92 -11.94
CA ARG A 243 -23.32 -47.45 -10.62
C ARG A 243 -22.72 -48.22 -9.45
N GLN A 244 -22.23 -49.44 -9.68
CA GLN A 244 -21.58 -50.24 -8.63
C GLN A 244 -20.28 -49.59 -8.11
N LEU A 245 -19.70 -48.65 -8.86
CA LEU A 245 -18.51 -47.88 -8.45
C LEU A 245 -18.86 -46.59 -7.71
N ILE A 246 -20.11 -46.13 -7.83
CA ILE A 246 -20.58 -44.87 -7.25
C ILE A 246 -20.74 -45.08 -5.75
N ALA A 247 -20.28 -44.10 -4.97
CA ALA A 247 -20.40 -44.15 -3.52
C ALA A 247 -21.89 -44.21 -3.10
N ALA A 248 -22.22 -44.98 -2.05
CA ALA A 248 -23.61 -45.23 -1.64
C ALA A 248 -24.37 -43.95 -1.20
N ASP A 249 -23.65 -42.87 -0.88
CA ASP A 249 -24.16 -41.54 -0.55
C ASP A 249 -24.36 -40.62 -1.77
N ALA A 250 -24.06 -41.11 -2.98
CA ALA A 250 -24.15 -40.38 -4.25
C ALA A 250 -25.22 -40.98 -5.19
N GLU A 251 -26.36 -41.43 -4.64
CA GLU A 251 -27.45 -42.07 -5.39
C GLU A 251 -28.08 -41.17 -6.48
N SER A 252 -28.10 -39.85 -6.27
CA SER A 252 -28.51 -38.87 -7.29
C SER A 252 -27.60 -38.85 -8.51
N GLN A 253 -26.28 -38.98 -8.31
CA GLN A 253 -25.30 -39.02 -9.40
C GLN A 253 -25.43 -40.31 -10.23
N ALA A 254 -25.82 -41.42 -9.60
CA ALA A 254 -26.07 -42.68 -10.31
C ALA A 254 -27.26 -42.59 -11.28
N LEU A 255 -28.35 -41.94 -10.86
CA LEU A 255 -29.53 -41.70 -11.69
C LEU A 255 -29.23 -40.78 -12.88
N ASP A 256 -28.41 -39.74 -12.68
CA ASP A 256 -28.00 -38.82 -13.75
C ASP A 256 -27.12 -39.52 -14.81
N ILE A 257 -26.22 -40.40 -14.38
CA ILE A 257 -25.37 -41.19 -15.28
C ILE A 257 -26.22 -42.15 -16.13
N GLU A 258 -27.17 -42.86 -15.52
CA GLU A 258 -28.11 -43.73 -16.25
C GLU A 258 -28.98 -42.95 -17.25
N ALA A 259 -29.41 -41.74 -16.89
CA ALA A 259 -30.15 -40.85 -17.78
C ALA A 259 -29.30 -40.42 -19.00
N HIS A 260 -28.00 -40.17 -18.81
CA HIS A 260 -27.09 -39.78 -19.89
C HIS A 260 -26.87 -40.89 -20.93
N PHE A 261 -26.80 -42.16 -20.52
CA PHE A 261 -26.72 -43.30 -21.46
C PHE A 261 -27.91 -43.33 -22.44
N ASN A 262 -29.12 -42.94 -21.99
CA ASN A 262 -30.34 -43.00 -22.78
C ASN A 262 -30.57 -41.77 -23.67
N ALA A 263 -30.03 -40.59 -23.29
CA ALA A 263 -30.39 -39.32 -23.91
C ALA A 263 -29.30 -38.71 -24.82
N ARG A 264 -28.02 -39.08 -24.68
CA ARG A 264 -26.90 -38.36 -25.33
C ARG A 264 -25.93 -39.29 -26.05
N ASN A 265 -25.43 -38.86 -27.21
CA ASN A 265 -24.43 -39.61 -27.99
C ASN A 265 -23.02 -39.47 -27.44
N ASN A 266 -22.65 -38.31 -26.87
CA ASN A 266 -21.38 -38.08 -26.18
C ASN A 266 -21.67 -37.27 -24.93
N TRP A 267 -21.06 -37.62 -23.81
CA TRP A 267 -21.23 -36.90 -22.56
C TRP A 267 -20.04 -37.17 -21.63
N GLN A 268 -19.87 -36.26 -20.66
CA GLN A 268 -18.89 -36.38 -19.60
C GLN A 268 -19.57 -36.05 -18.28
N VAL A 269 -19.17 -36.72 -17.21
CA VAL A 269 -19.68 -36.46 -15.86
C VAL A 269 -18.61 -36.77 -14.83
N GLU A 270 -18.49 -35.86 -13.87
CA GLU A 270 -17.69 -36.07 -12.67
C GLU A 270 -18.58 -36.63 -11.56
N PHE A 271 -18.08 -37.62 -10.84
CA PHE A 271 -18.78 -38.17 -9.69
C PHE A 271 -17.80 -38.70 -8.65
N ASN A 272 -18.28 -38.81 -7.41
CA ASN A 272 -17.51 -39.39 -6.33
C ASN A 272 -17.68 -40.91 -6.35
N CYS A 273 -16.56 -41.62 -6.42
CA CYS A 273 -16.52 -43.06 -6.53
C CYS A 273 -15.70 -43.66 -5.38
N ARG A 274 -15.91 -44.93 -5.04
CA ARG A 274 -15.08 -45.65 -4.05
C ARG A 274 -14.38 -46.81 -4.72
N ARG A 275 -13.07 -46.90 -4.51
CA ARG A 275 -12.32 -48.12 -4.83
C ARG A 275 -12.86 -49.29 -4.02
N LYS A 276 -12.55 -50.50 -4.49
CA LYS A 276 -12.85 -51.76 -3.77
C LYS A 276 -12.31 -51.79 -2.33
N ASP A 277 -11.19 -51.12 -2.07
CA ASP A 277 -10.56 -50.98 -0.75
C ASP A 277 -11.15 -49.85 0.12
N GLN A 278 -12.28 -49.25 -0.30
CA GLN A 278 -13.00 -48.15 0.36
C GLN A 278 -12.29 -46.78 0.30
N LEU A 279 -11.18 -46.64 -0.42
CA LEU A 279 -10.58 -45.32 -0.65
C LEU A 279 -11.50 -44.47 -1.55
N PRO A 280 -11.76 -43.20 -1.19
CA PRO A 280 -12.54 -42.29 -2.02
C PRO A 280 -11.73 -41.86 -3.24
N LEU A 281 -12.39 -41.76 -4.40
CA LEU A 281 -11.87 -41.14 -5.61
C LEU A 281 -12.88 -40.16 -6.18
N ARG A 282 -12.37 -39.20 -6.94
CA ARG A 282 -13.18 -38.32 -7.76
C ARG A 282 -12.90 -38.60 -9.23
N CYS A 283 -13.95 -38.98 -9.94
CA CYS A 283 -13.84 -39.77 -11.15
C CYS A 283 -14.54 -39.05 -12.29
N LEU A 284 -13.82 -38.75 -13.38
CA LEU A 284 -14.39 -38.22 -14.62
C LEU A 284 -14.64 -39.38 -15.58
N LEU A 285 -15.91 -39.61 -15.90
CA LEU A 285 -16.34 -40.58 -16.91
C LEU A 285 -16.73 -39.84 -18.19
N SER A 286 -16.01 -40.12 -19.27
CA SER A 286 -16.31 -39.60 -20.61
C SER A 286 -16.81 -40.74 -21.49
N VAL A 287 -18.05 -40.69 -21.97
CA VAL A 287 -18.68 -41.77 -22.73
C VAL A 287 -19.10 -41.31 -24.11
N SER A 288 -18.81 -42.15 -25.10
CA SER A 288 -19.21 -42.00 -26.49
C SER A 288 -19.99 -43.22 -26.97
N ARG A 289 -21.15 -42.96 -27.56
CA ARG A 289 -21.99 -43.95 -28.23
C ARG A 289 -21.41 -44.29 -29.60
N ARG A 290 -21.22 -45.57 -29.89
CA ARG A 290 -20.75 -46.05 -31.20
C ARG A 290 -21.92 -46.56 -32.04
N ILE A 291 -21.91 -46.13 -33.30
CA ILE A 291 -22.93 -46.47 -34.30
C ILE A 291 -22.18 -47.11 -35.48
N SER A 292 -22.69 -48.23 -35.95
CA SER A 292 -22.22 -48.93 -37.15
C SER A 292 -22.35 -48.06 -38.41
N ALA A 293 -21.60 -48.38 -39.46
CA ALA A 293 -21.72 -47.77 -40.78
C ALA A 293 -23.16 -47.81 -41.36
N CYS A 294 -23.99 -48.77 -40.93
CA CYS A 294 -25.41 -48.85 -41.30
C CYS A 294 -26.35 -48.06 -40.38
N GLY A 295 -25.83 -47.16 -39.54
CA GLY A 295 -26.63 -46.32 -38.63
C GLY A 295 -27.17 -47.04 -37.39
N ARG A 296 -26.79 -48.30 -37.16
CA ARG A 296 -27.23 -49.09 -36.01
C ARG A 296 -26.32 -48.91 -34.80
N PHE A 297 -26.89 -48.60 -33.65
CA PHE A 297 -26.17 -48.54 -32.38
C PHE A 297 -25.53 -49.90 -32.01
N THR A 298 -24.25 -49.89 -31.63
CA THR A 298 -23.48 -51.10 -31.29
C THR A 298 -23.18 -51.19 -29.79
N TYR A 299 -22.36 -50.27 -29.26
CA TYR A 299 -21.88 -50.26 -27.87
C TYR A 299 -21.49 -48.83 -27.45
N TYR A 300 -21.26 -48.62 -26.15
CA TYR A 300 -20.64 -47.39 -25.63
C TYR A 300 -19.17 -47.65 -25.31
N VAL A 301 -18.31 -46.66 -25.59
CA VAL A 301 -16.93 -46.66 -25.11
C VAL A 301 -16.76 -45.48 -24.17
N GLY A 302 -16.15 -45.72 -23.02
CA GLY A 302 -15.88 -44.70 -22.02
C GLY A 302 -14.43 -44.71 -21.58
N THR A 303 -13.90 -43.53 -21.27
CA THR A 303 -12.66 -43.37 -20.52
C THR A 303 -12.97 -42.93 -19.11
N TYR A 304 -12.19 -43.45 -18.17
CA TYR A 304 -12.32 -43.20 -16.74
C TYR A 304 -11.01 -42.58 -16.26
N GLU A 305 -11.08 -41.45 -15.58
CA GLU A 305 -9.89 -40.68 -15.16
C GLU A 305 -10.07 -40.23 -13.70
N ASP A 306 -9.01 -40.39 -12.90
CA ASP A 306 -8.94 -39.81 -11.56
C ASP A 306 -8.54 -38.34 -11.69
N VAL A 307 -9.44 -37.45 -11.28
CA VAL A 307 -9.22 -35.99 -11.30
C VAL A 307 -8.99 -35.43 -9.89
N GLY A 308 -8.81 -36.29 -8.89
CA GLY A 308 -8.63 -35.91 -7.50
C GLY A 308 -7.34 -35.14 -7.25
N GLU A 309 -6.21 -35.59 -7.82
CA GLU A 309 -4.91 -34.92 -7.64
C GLU A 309 -4.91 -33.50 -8.25
N HIS A 310 -5.42 -33.34 -9.48
CA HIS A 310 -5.49 -32.03 -10.13
C HIS A 310 -6.39 -31.02 -9.40
N HIS A 311 -7.52 -31.47 -8.83
CA HIS A 311 -8.36 -30.59 -8.02
C HIS A 311 -7.69 -30.21 -6.69
N ASN A 312 -7.03 -31.16 -6.03
CA ASN A 312 -6.29 -30.87 -4.79
C ASN A 312 -5.12 -29.92 -5.04
N GLU A 313 -4.40 -30.07 -6.15
CA GLU A 313 -3.34 -29.16 -6.57
C GLU A 313 -3.88 -27.76 -6.85
N GLN A 314 -5.01 -27.66 -7.56
CA GLN A 314 -5.66 -26.38 -7.86
C GLN A 314 -6.19 -25.70 -6.59
N GLU A 315 -6.83 -26.43 -5.68
CA GLU A 315 -7.29 -25.90 -4.39
C GLU A 315 -6.12 -25.46 -3.49
N ASN A 316 -5.00 -26.19 -3.51
CA ASN A 316 -3.80 -25.80 -2.79
C ASN A 316 -3.13 -24.57 -3.42
N MET A 317 -3.11 -24.47 -4.75
CA MET A 317 -2.64 -23.28 -5.48
C MET A 317 -3.48 -22.06 -5.13
N ASP A 318 -4.81 -22.18 -5.12
CA ASP A 318 -5.71 -21.08 -4.77
C ASP A 318 -5.55 -20.66 -3.31
N LYS A 319 -5.39 -21.63 -2.38
CA LYS A 319 -5.06 -21.35 -0.98
C LYS A 319 -3.74 -20.59 -0.83
N LEU A 320 -2.69 -21.01 -1.54
CA LEU A 320 -1.39 -20.34 -1.52
C LEU A 320 -1.43 -18.93 -2.15
N ALA A 321 -2.28 -18.72 -3.16
CA ALA A 321 -2.40 -17.44 -3.85
C ALA A 321 -3.09 -16.37 -3.00
N PHE A 322 -4.06 -16.73 -2.15
CA PHE A 322 -4.93 -15.77 -1.46
C PHE A 322 -4.84 -15.79 0.06
N THR A 323 -4.10 -16.73 0.67
CA THR A 323 -3.99 -16.86 2.14
C THR A 323 -2.58 -16.51 2.62
N ASP A 324 -2.47 -15.92 3.80
CA ASP A 324 -1.20 -15.72 4.51
C ASP A 324 -0.84 -17.03 5.26
N PRO A 325 0.33 -17.64 4.97
CA PRO A 325 0.68 -18.96 5.51
C PRO A 325 0.96 -18.95 7.01
N LEU A 326 1.30 -17.80 7.60
CA LEU A 326 1.58 -17.69 9.03
C LEU A 326 0.28 -17.66 9.85
N THR A 327 -0.69 -16.86 9.42
CA THR A 327 -1.91 -16.58 10.19
C THR A 327 -3.14 -17.35 9.72
N GLY A 328 -3.10 -17.91 8.50
CA GLY A 328 -4.25 -18.55 7.87
C GLY A 328 -5.41 -17.58 7.56
N LEU A 329 -5.18 -16.27 7.65
CA LEU A 329 -6.09 -15.23 7.17
C LEU A 329 -5.84 -14.97 5.69
N ASP A 330 -6.72 -14.21 5.04
CA ASP A 330 -6.44 -13.76 3.68
C ASP A 330 -5.15 -12.94 3.65
N ASN A 331 -4.40 -13.06 2.56
CA ASN A 331 -3.29 -12.18 2.27
C ASN A 331 -3.80 -10.89 1.60
N ARG A 332 -2.89 -9.97 1.30
CA ARG A 332 -3.21 -8.70 0.65
C ARG A 332 -4.00 -8.85 -0.66
N TYR A 333 -3.69 -9.86 -1.48
CA TYR A 333 -4.37 -10.09 -2.75
C TYR A 333 -5.78 -10.63 -2.54
N GLY A 334 -5.95 -11.62 -1.66
CA GLY A 334 -7.26 -12.15 -1.27
C GLY A 334 -8.18 -11.05 -0.74
N PHE A 335 -7.65 -10.25 0.19
CA PHE A 335 -8.38 -9.12 0.77
C PHE A 335 -8.85 -8.10 -0.26
N PHE A 336 -7.98 -7.70 -1.19
CA PHE A 336 -8.34 -6.70 -2.20
C PHE A 336 -9.45 -7.20 -3.13
N ARG A 337 -9.43 -8.49 -3.47
CA ARG A 337 -10.49 -9.12 -4.27
C ARG A 337 -11.84 -9.07 -3.55
N GLU A 338 -11.87 -9.45 -2.27
CA GLU A 338 -13.09 -9.37 -1.46
C GLU A 338 -13.56 -7.93 -1.31
N LEU A 339 -12.64 -6.99 -1.05
CA LEU A 339 -12.96 -5.56 -0.95
C LEU A 339 -13.58 -5.02 -2.25
N GLU A 340 -13.04 -5.36 -3.41
CA GLU A 340 -13.60 -4.99 -4.72
C GLU A 340 -15.01 -5.55 -4.91
N GLN A 341 -15.22 -6.82 -4.57
CA GLN A 341 -16.52 -7.47 -4.67
C GLN A 341 -17.56 -6.83 -3.76
N HIS A 342 -17.22 -6.56 -2.49
CA HIS A 342 -18.12 -5.88 -1.55
C HIS A 342 -18.39 -4.43 -1.96
N CYS A 343 -17.38 -3.68 -2.41
CA CYS A 343 -17.58 -2.32 -2.92
C CYS A 343 -18.44 -2.27 -4.19
N ALA A 344 -18.37 -3.27 -5.08
CA ALA A 344 -19.22 -3.36 -6.27
C ALA A 344 -20.70 -3.63 -5.91
N ASN A 345 -20.93 -4.38 -4.82
CA ASN A 345 -22.26 -4.77 -4.35
C ASN A 345 -22.86 -3.81 -3.30
N SER A 346 -22.11 -2.80 -2.85
CA SER A 346 -22.41 -1.93 -1.70
C SER A 346 -23.55 -0.93 -1.90
N GLY A 347 -24.24 -0.94 -3.05
CA GLY A 347 -25.27 0.04 -3.39
C GLY A 347 -26.46 0.16 -2.41
N ARG A 348 -26.50 -0.67 -1.35
CA ARG A 348 -27.52 -0.64 -0.28
C ARG A 348 -27.01 -0.95 1.14
N THR A 349 -25.74 -1.26 1.36
CA THR A 349 -25.21 -1.63 2.68
C THR A 349 -24.06 -0.73 3.11
N VAL A 350 -23.95 -0.51 4.42
CA VAL A 350 -22.83 0.23 5.00
C VAL A 350 -21.61 -0.70 5.03
N LEU A 351 -20.48 -0.21 4.52
CA LEU A 351 -19.20 -0.90 4.60
C LEU A 351 -18.30 -0.18 5.62
N GLY A 352 -17.76 -0.94 6.57
CA GLY A 352 -16.73 -0.49 7.50
C GLY A 352 -15.40 -1.17 7.19
N LEU A 353 -14.32 -0.41 7.09
CA LEU A 353 -12.97 -0.94 6.94
C LEU A 353 -12.12 -0.54 8.14
N LEU A 354 -11.60 -1.53 8.85
CA LEU A 354 -10.64 -1.37 9.94
C LEU A 354 -9.25 -1.77 9.44
N LEU A 355 -8.27 -0.91 9.64
CA LEU A 355 -6.85 -1.26 9.55
C LEU A 355 -6.27 -1.26 10.96
N VAL A 356 -5.61 -2.35 11.33
CA VAL A 356 -5.06 -2.61 12.67
C VAL A 356 -3.55 -2.79 12.53
N ASP A 357 -2.77 -1.99 13.24
CA ASP A 357 -1.31 -2.12 13.30
C ASP A 357 -0.88 -2.44 14.72
N ILE A 358 -0.02 -3.47 14.87
CA ILE A 358 0.54 -3.85 16.16
C ILE A 358 1.68 -2.90 16.52
N ASP A 359 1.51 -2.15 17.62
CA ASP A 359 2.43 -1.10 18.02
C ASP A 359 3.76 -1.68 18.50
N ASN A 360 4.86 -1.02 18.13
CA ASN A 360 6.21 -1.38 18.56
C ASN A 360 6.63 -2.84 18.26
N PHE A 361 5.98 -3.51 17.29
CA PHE A 361 6.25 -4.90 16.92
C PHE A 361 7.75 -5.17 16.65
N LYS A 362 8.44 -4.24 15.98
CA LYS A 362 9.88 -4.34 15.74
C LYS A 362 10.70 -4.52 17.03
N ARG A 363 10.33 -3.83 18.11
CA ARG A 363 11.02 -3.94 19.40
C ARG A 363 10.88 -5.35 19.99
N ILE A 364 9.76 -6.01 19.73
CA ILE A 364 9.52 -7.40 20.15
C ILE A 364 10.46 -8.32 19.37
N ASN A 365 10.53 -8.19 18.05
CA ASN A 365 11.46 -8.97 17.22
C ASN A 365 12.93 -8.72 17.63
N ASP A 366 13.31 -7.46 17.84
CA ASP A 366 14.67 -7.09 18.24
C ASP A 366 15.05 -7.64 19.64
N SER A 367 14.06 -7.84 20.53
CA SER A 367 14.30 -8.28 21.91
C SER A 367 14.17 -9.79 22.10
N MET A 368 13.27 -10.45 21.36
CA MET A 368 12.87 -11.85 21.56
C MET A 368 13.09 -12.74 20.33
N GLY A 369 13.50 -12.17 19.20
CA GLY A 369 13.70 -12.88 17.93
C GLY A 369 12.46 -12.91 17.05
N ASN A 370 12.67 -13.24 15.77
CA ASN A 370 11.59 -13.26 14.77
C ASN A 370 10.58 -14.38 15.01
N ASP A 371 11.01 -15.54 15.51
CA ASP A 371 10.11 -16.68 15.79
C ASP A 371 9.05 -16.33 16.84
N ALA A 372 9.44 -15.57 17.88
CA ALA A 372 8.51 -15.06 18.89
C ALA A 372 7.53 -14.04 18.28
N GLY A 373 8.00 -13.20 17.36
CA GLY A 373 7.16 -12.29 16.59
C GLY A 373 6.13 -13.01 15.73
N ASP A 374 6.52 -14.11 15.10
CA ASP A 374 5.64 -14.92 14.26
C ASP A 374 4.57 -15.64 15.10
N GLN A 375 4.93 -16.21 16.23
CA GLN A 375 3.98 -16.80 17.19
C GLN A 375 3.00 -15.76 17.75
N LEU A 376 3.49 -14.55 18.03
CA LEU A 376 2.66 -13.43 18.45
C LEU A 376 1.60 -13.11 17.38
N LEU A 377 2.01 -12.97 16.12
CA LEU A 377 1.10 -12.63 15.02
C LEU A 377 0.07 -13.73 14.77
N ALA A 378 0.47 -15.00 14.80
CA ALA A 378 -0.45 -16.13 14.70
C ALA A 378 -1.49 -16.11 15.84
N SER A 379 -1.06 -15.85 17.07
CA SER A 379 -1.96 -15.77 18.23
C SER A 379 -2.91 -14.56 18.16
N LEU A 380 -2.43 -13.42 17.68
CA LEU A 380 -3.25 -12.22 17.46
C LEU A 380 -4.30 -12.45 16.37
N ALA A 381 -3.94 -13.15 15.28
CA ALA A 381 -4.87 -13.50 14.23
C ALA A 381 -6.03 -14.38 14.73
N GLU A 382 -5.73 -15.38 15.57
CA GLU A 382 -6.78 -16.20 16.20
C GLU A 382 -7.67 -15.39 17.13
N ARG A 383 -7.08 -14.48 17.91
CA ARG A 383 -7.87 -13.57 18.76
C ARG A 383 -8.80 -12.69 17.94
N LEU A 384 -8.30 -12.09 16.85
CA LEU A 384 -9.11 -11.31 15.93
C LEU A 384 -10.28 -12.14 15.38
N ARG A 385 -10.00 -13.35 14.90
CA ARG A 385 -11.01 -14.28 14.37
C ARG A 385 -12.07 -14.63 15.41
N SER A 386 -11.69 -14.81 16.68
CA SER A 386 -12.63 -15.09 17.77
C SER A 386 -13.44 -13.86 18.23
N SER A 387 -12.95 -12.65 17.96
CA SER A 387 -13.52 -11.40 18.49
C SER A 387 -14.67 -10.84 17.66
N VAL A 388 -14.74 -11.16 16.37
CA VAL A 388 -15.77 -10.62 15.45
C VAL A 388 -16.62 -11.75 14.92
N THR A 389 -17.93 -11.67 15.17
CA THR A 389 -18.92 -12.60 14.62
C THR A 389 -19.80 -11.89 13.60
N GLY A 390 -19.92 -12.42 12.38
CA GLY A 390 -20.80 -11.89 11.33
C GLY A 390 -20.15 -11.87 9.94
N ASN A 391 -20.74 -11.11 9.01
CA ASN A 391 -20.22 -10.89 7.65
C ASN A 391 -18.97 -10.01 7.69
N CYS A 392 -17.83 -10.64 7.98
CA CYS A 392 -16.54 -9.97 8.01
C CYS A 392 -15.47 -10.74 7.25
N VAL A 393 -14.57 -10.01 6.60
CA VAL A 393 -13.39 -10.55 5.92
C VAL A 393 -12.18 -10.03 6.67
N MET A 394 -11.27 -10.93 7.04
CA MET A 394 -10.06 -10.60 7.79
C MET A 394 -8.83 -11.01 7.00
N ALA A 395 -7.84 -10.13 6.97
CA ALA A 395 -6.61 -10.35 6.25
C ALA A 395 -5.40 -9.84 7.00
N ARG A 396 -4.25 -10.44 6.73
CA ARG A 396 -2.95 -9.86 7.04
C ARG A 396 -2.39 -9.22 5.76
N ILE A 397 -2.31 -7.89 5.76
CA ILE A 397 -1.97 -7.11 4.56
C ILE A 397 -0.50 -6.68 4.51
N ALA A 398 0.18 -6.68 5.66
CA ALA A 398 1.61 -6.41 5.80
C ALA A 398 2.17 -7.12 7.04
N SER A 399 3.46 -6.91 7.33
CA SER A 399 4.20 -7.62 8.40
C SER A 399 3.45 -7.63 9.74
N ASN A 400 3.05 -6.46 10.24
CA ASN A 400 2.36 -6.27 11.53
C ASN A 400 0.97 -5.61 11.37
N GLU A 401 0.40 -5.65 10.15
CA GLU A 401 -0.86 -4.98 9.83
C GLU A 401 -1.94 -5.97 9.39
N PHE A 402 -3.11 -5.83 10.00
CA PHE A 402 -4.33 -6.58 9.67
C PHE A 402 -5.38 -5.64 9.09
N ALA A 403 -6.20 -6.17 8.19
CA ALA A 403 -7.37 -5.49 7.64
C ALA A 403 -8.64 -6.29 7.95
N ILE A 404 -9.70 -5.59 8.36
CA ILE A 404 -10.98 -6.20 8.68
C ILE A 404 -12.06 -5.41 7.95
N LEU A 405 -12.74 -6.06 7.03
CA LEU A 405 -13.90 -5.53 6.31
C LEU A 405 -15.17 -5.98 7.01
N LEU A 406 -16.06 -5.03 7.28
CA LEU A 406 -17.36 -5.21 7.93
C LEU A 406 -18.45 -4.85 6.93
N ASP A 407 -19.30 -5.80 6.55
CA ASP A 407 -20.42 -5.57 5.62
C ASP A 407 -21.77 -5.70 6.34
N GLY A 408 -22.64 -4.69 6.15
CA GLY A 408 -23.99 -4.67 6.68
C GLY A 408 -24.10 -4.17 8.13
N PHE A 409 -23.02 -3.62 8.69
CA PHE A 409 -22.99 -3.05 10.04
C PHE A 409 -23.30 -1.54 10.01
N SER A 410 -24.08 -1.05 10.97
CA SER A 410 -24.24 0.39 11.17
C SER A 410 -22.94 1.06 11.58
N THR A 411 -22.81 2.37 11.34
CA THR A 411 -21.63 3.17 11.74
C THR A 411 -21.25 2.98 13.21
N ARG A 412 -22.24 2.93 14.12
CA ARG A 412 -22.01 2.71 15.56
C ARG A 412 -21.50 1.30 15.85
N GLN A 413 -21.99 0.29 15.13
CA GLN A 413 -21.52 -1.09 15.28
C GLN A 413 -20.07 -1.23 14.81
N CYS A 414 -19.70 -0.62 13.69
CA CYS A 414 -18.30 -0.62 13.22
C CYS A 414 -17.35 -0.02 14.26
N GLN A 415 -17.74 1.10 14.89
CA GLN A 415 -16.97 1.72 15.97
C GLN A 415 -16.88 0.82 17.21
N ALA A 416 -18.00 0.22 17.62
CA ALA A 416 -18.04 -0.70 18.76
C ALA A 416 -17.15 -1.93 18.53
N ILE A 417 -17.17 -2.52 17.33
CA ILE A 417 -16.31 -3.64 16.94
C ILE A 417 -14.84 -3.21 16.97
N GLY A 418 -14.50 -2.03 16.44
CA GLY A 418 -13.14 -1.50 16.50
C GLY A 418 -12.62 -1.35 17.94
N LEU A 419 -13.45 -0.83 18.86
CA LEU A 419 -13.11 -0.71 20.28
C LEU A 419 -12.99 -2.08 20.97
N GLN A 420 -13.85 -3.03 20.62
CA GLN A 420 -13.80 -4.39 21.14
C GLN A 420 -12.51 -5.09 20.70
N ILE A 421 -12.12 -4.93 19.43
CA ILE A 421 -10.86 -5.45 18.90
C ILE A 421 -9.68 -4.85 19.66
N LEU A 422 -9.65 -3.52 19.84
CA LEU A 422 -8.60 -2.84 20.60
C LEU A 422 -8.42 -3.47 21.99
N HIS A 423 -9.50 -3.61 22.74
CA HIS A 423 -9.46 -4.19 24.08
C HIS A 423 -9.06 -5.68 24.08
N THR A 424 -9.46 -6.43 23.06
CA THR A 424 -9.10 -7.85 22.92
C THR A 424 -7.60 -8.02 22.66
N LEU A 425 -7.00 -7.11 21.90
CA LEU A 425 -5.56 -7.14 21.58
C LEU A 425 -4.69 -6.70 22.78
N GLU A 426 -5.19 -5.82 23.64
CA GLU A 426 -4.50 -5.39 24.88
C GLU A 426 -4.30 -6.52 25.90
N MET A 427 -5.11 -7.57 25.85
CA MET A 427 -5.00 -8.67 26.79
C MET A 427 -3.62 -9.36 26.69
N PRO A 428 -2.94 -9.68 27.80
CA PRO A 428 -1.62 -10.32 27.74
C PRO A 428 -1.63 -11.65 26.97
N LEU A 429 -0.61 -11.88 26.15
CA LEU A 429 -0.35 -13.14 25.45
C LEU A 429 0.70 -13.94 26.20
N THR A 430 0.58 -15.27 26.20
CA THR A 430 1.63 -16.13 26.74
C THR A 430 2.44 -16.68 25.59
N LEU A 431 3.71 -16.26 25.48
CA LEU A 431 4.69 -16.78 24.52
C LEU A 431 5.87 -17.35 25.32
N ASP A 432 6.28 -18.59 25.05
CA ASP A 432 7.38 -19.28 25.74
C ASP A 432 7.35 -19.15 27.28
N ASN A 433 6.17 -19.33 27.89
CA ASN A 433 5.90 -19.16 29.33
C ASN A 433 6.11 -17.74 29.89
N GLN A 434 6.21 -16.72 29.04
CA GLN A 434 6.24 -15.30 29.44
C GLN A 434 4.96 -14.59 29.04
N GLN A 435 4.47 -13.69 29.91
CA GLN A 435 3.34 -12.81 29.56
C GLN A 435 3.84 -11.54 28.88
N ILE A 436 3.32 -11.28 27.69
CA ILE A 436 3.65 -10.13 26.86
C ILE A 436 2.38 -9.32 26.64
N GLY A 437 2.43 -8.04 27.02
CA GLY A 437 1.40 -7.07 26.66
C GLY A 437 1.76 -6.42 25.33
N VAL A 438 0.80 -6.38 24.41
CA VAL A 438 0.92 -5.66 23.13
C VAL A 438 -0.23 -4.68 23.00
N THR A 439 0.01 -3.58 22.31
CA THR A 439 -1.03 -2.60 21.99
C THR A 439 -1.20 -2.51 20.48
N ALA A 440 -2.34 -1.99 20.03
CA ALA A 440 -2.60 -1.80 18.61
C ALA A 440 -3.18 -0.43 18.33
N SER A 441 -2.79 0.15 17.20
CA SER A 441 -3.42 1.35 16.66
C SER A 441 -4.44 0.93 15.59
N ILE A 442 -5.64 1.50 15.59
CA ILE A 442 -6.72 1.12 14.68
C ILE A 442 -7.25 2.35 13.93
N GLY A 443 -7.32 2.27 12.60
CA GLY A 443 -7.99 3.23 11.74
C GLY A 443 -9.28 2.66 11.17
N LEU A 444 -10.40 3.36 11.34
CA LEU A 444 -11.72 2.98 10.83
C LEU A 444 -12.18 3.94 9.74
N ALA A 445 -12.49 3.44 8.55
CA ALA A 445 -13.23 4.18 7.53
C ALA A 445 -14.59 3.55 7.27
N ILE A 446 -15.60 4.38 7.00
CA ILE A 446 -16.98 3.93 6.81
C ILE A 446 -17.51 4.54 5.53
N ASP A 447 -18.01 3.71 4.62
CA ASP A 447 -18.75 4.11 3.44
C ASP A 447 -20.24 3.85 3.68
N THR A 448 -21.05 4.91 3.64
CA THR A 448 -22.50 4.84 3.82
C THR A 448 -23.25 4.72 2.50
N GLY A 449 -22.69 4.00 1.53
CA GLY A 449 -23.30 3.72 0.23
C GLY A 449 -23.00 4.74 -0.86
N THR A 450 -21.94 5.54 -0.72
CA THR A 450 -21.53 6.54 -1.72
C THR A 450 -20.72 5.98 -2.91
N GLN A 451 -20.76 4.67 -3.13
CA GLN A 451 -19.93 3.96 -4.12
C GLN A 451 -18.45 4.36 -4.04
N THR A 452 -17.89 4.36 -2.83
CA THR A 452 -16.48 4.69 -2.63
C THR A 452 -15.63 3.61 -3.29
N LYS A 453 -14.70 4.01 -4.15
CA LYS A 453 -13.74 3.08 -4.76
C LYS A 453 -12.95 2.36 -3.65
N PRO A 454 -12.66 1.04 -3.78
CA PRO A 454 -11.86 0.27 -2.81
C PRO A 454 -10.59 0.99 -2.35
N GLN A 455 -9.88 1.60 -3.30
CA GLN A 455 -8.64 2.35 -3.07
C GLN A 455 -8.85 3.57 -2.15
N ALA A 456 -9.97 4.28 -2.29
CA ALA A 456 -10.30 5.43 -1.45
C ALA A 456 -10.66 4.98 -0.03
N LEU A 457 -11.41 3.88 0.12
CA LEU A 457 -11.75 3.33 1.44
C LEU A 457 -10.49 2.87 2.20
N MET A 458 -9.59 2.15 1.53
CA MET A 458 -8.27 1.79 2.06
C MET A 458 -7.45 3.02 2.47
N ARG A 459 -7.42 4.05 1.62
CA ARG A 459 -6.72 5.31 1.92
C ARG A 459 -7.31 6.00 3.16
N HIS A 460 -8.63 6.09 3.26
CA HIS A 460 -9.31 6.70 4.40
C HIS A 460 -9.01 5.96 5.71
N ALA A 461 -9.05 4.63 5.72
CA ALA A 461 -8.72 3.84 6.90
C ALA A 461 -7.24 4.01 7.27
N GLY A 462 -6.34 4.09 6.28
CA GLY A 462 -4.91 4.34 6.50
C GLY A 462 -4.63 5.72 7.12
N LEU A 463 -5.33 6.76 6.67
CA LEU A 463 -5.21 8.10 7.27
C LEU A 463 -5.67 8.12 8.73
N ALA A 464 -6.77 7.43 9.04
CA ALA A 464 -7.26 7.29 10.40
C ALA A 464 -6.25 6.50 11.27
N LEU A 465 -5.68 5.42 10.75
CA LEU A 465 -4.66 4.62 11.44
C LEU A 465 -3.40 5.45 11.74
N HIS A 466 -2.93 6.24 10.77
CA HIS A 466 -1.81 7.15 10.98
C HIS A 466 -2.12 8.18 12.07
N LYS A 467 -3.35 8.72 12.10
CA LYS A 467 -3.78 9.64 13.15
C LYS A 467 -3.79 8.96 14.53
N ALA A 468 -4.21 7.70 14.61
CA ALA A 468 -4.14 6.91 15.85
C ALA A 468 -2.70 6.76 16.35
N LYS A 469 -1.76 6.45 15.45
CA LYS A 469 -0.33 6.36 15.79
C LYS A 469 0.24 7.71 16.26
N ALA A 470 -0.12 8.81 15.60
CA ALA A 470 0.34 10.16 15.93
C ALA A 470 -0.21 10.67 17.27
N ASN A 471 -1.45 10.30 17.63
CA ASN A 471 -2.12 10.71 18.87
C ASN A 471 -1.73 9.85 20.10
N GLY A 472 -0.59 9.15 20.07
CA GLY A 472 -0.10 8.37 21.21
C GLY A 472 -0.29 6.86 21.13
N LYS A 473 -0.70 6.31 19.97
CA LYS A 473 -0.93 4.87 19.73
C LYS A 473 -2.05 4.29 20.61
N ASN A 474 -2.21 2.96 20.63
CA ASN A 474 -3.19 2.23 21.43
C ASN A 474 -4.61 2.82 21.44
N GLN A 475 -5.15 3.13 20.27
CA GLN A 475 -6.46 3.76 20.16
C GLN A 475 -7.12 3.49 18.81
N LEU A 476 -8.44 3.65 18.78
CA LEU A 476 -9.23 3.70 17.56
C LEU A 476 -9.40 5.15 17.10
N GLN A 477 -9.11 5.43 15.83
CA GLN A 477 -9.49 6.68 15.18
C GLN A 477 -10.43 6.40 14.03
N THR A 478 -11.51 7.18 13.94
CA THR A 478 -12.44 7.12 12.79
C THR A 478 -12.03 8.17 11.77
N PHE A 479 -12.02 7.79 10.51
CA PHE A 479 -11.80 8.70 9.41
C PHE A 479 -12.87 9.80 9.40
N THR A 480 -12.41 11.03 9.26
CA THR A 480 -13.26 12.17 8.98
C THR A 480 -12.71 12.91 7.75
N PRO A 481 -13.54 13.62 6.97
CA PRO A 481 -13.07 14.41 5.84
C PRO A 481 -11.97 15.41 6.20
N GLU A 482 -11.96 15.92 7.44
CA GLU A 482 -10.93 16.82 7.96
C GLU A 482 -9.55 16.13 8.06
N LEU A 483 -9.50 14.82 8.32
CA LEU A 483 -8.25 14.07 8.29
C LEU A 483 -7.69 13.95 6.87
N HIS A 484 -8.55 13.81 5.87
CA HIS A 484 -8.13 13.81 4.47
C HIS A 484 -7.55 15.17 4.07
N THR A 485 -8.26 16.25 4.35
CA THR A 485 -7.79 17.60 4.01
C THR A 485 -6.51 17.96 4.76
N ALA A 486 -6.37 17.56 6.03
CA ALA A 486 -5.13 17.74 6.79
C ALA A 486 -3.95 16.94 6.19
N ALA A 487 -4.19 15.70 5.75
CA ALA A 487 -3.16 14.87 5.13
C ALA A 487 -2.72 15.42 3.76
N ASP A 488 -3.67 15.82 2.91
CA ASP A 488 -3.37 16.48 1.63
C ASP A 488 -2.61 17.79 1.86
N TYR A 489 -3.01 18.57 2.87
CA TYR A 489 -2.33 19.81 3.22
C TYR A 489 -0.91 19.55 3.72
N LYS A 490 -0.70 18.54 4.56
CA LYS A 490 0.63 18.12 5.01
C LYS A 490 1.52 17.71 3.84
N GLN A 491 1.01 16.89 2.92
CA GLN A 491 1.72 16.51 1.70
C GLN A 491 2.08 17.75 0.85
N PHE A 492 1.14 18.68 0.71
CA PHE A 492 1.37 19.95 0.03
C PHE A 492 2.49 20.75 0.70
N VAL A 493 2.46 20.89 2.03
CA VAL A 493 3.49 21.59 2.79
C VAL A 493 4.85 20.92 2.61
N GLU A 494 4.93 19.60 2.75
CA GLU A 494 6.19 18.86 2.62
C GLU A 494 6.85 19.06 1.25
N ASN A 495 6.08 18.92 0.18
CA ASN A 495 6.57 19.08 -1.18
C ASN A 495 7.04 20.51 -1.47
N ASN A 496 6.28 21.51 -1.02
CA ASN A 496 6.56 22.91 -1.35
C ASN A 496 7.57 23.55 -0.39
N LEU A 497 7.65 23.13 0.87
CA LEU A 497 8.58 23.70 1.85
C LEU A 497 10.04 23.37 1.49
N ARG A 498 10.28 22.19 0.92
CA ARG A 498 11.60 21.80 0.40
C ARG A 498 12.07 22.75 -0.72
N LEU A 499 11.15 23.15 -1.61
CA LEU A 499 11.43 24.11 -2.67
C LEU A 499 11.60 25.54 -2.13
N ALA A 500 10.85 25.89 -1.08
CA ALA A 500 10.83 27.23 -0.51
C ALA A 500 12.19 27.69 0.05
N LEU A 501 13.00 26.77 0.57
CA LEU A 501 14.37 27.05 1.02
C LEU A 501 15.30 27.54 -0.10
N GLY A 502 15.04 27.15 -1.35
CA GLY A 502 15.85 27.51 -2.52
C GLY A 502 15.31 28.67 -3.37
N GLN A 503 14.12 29.19 -3.08
CA GLN A 503 13.40 30.14 -3.95
C GLN A 503 13.08 31.49 -3.28
N ASP A 504 13.79 31.87 -2.20
CA ASP A 504 13.54 33.10 -1.43
C ASP A 504 12.07 33.27 -0.94
N ALA A 505 11.34 32.16 -0.84
CA ALA A 505 9.95 32.13 -0.41
C ALA A 505 9.81 32.23 1.12
N LEU A 506 10.85 31.86 1.86
CA LEU A 506 10.94 32.05 3.30
C LEU A 506 11.49 33.45 3.61
N LYS A 507 10.85 34.14 4.55
CA LYS A 507 11.24 35.47 5.03
C LYS A 507 11.25 35.50 6.55
N VAL A 508 12.09 36.37 7.11
CA VAL A 508 12.11 36.61 8.56
C VAL A 508 11.52 37.99 8.83
N PHE A 509 10.51 38.01 9.68
CA PHE A 509 9.92 39.22 10.24
C PHE A 509 10.47 39.41 11.65
N TYR A 510 10.51 40.64 12.13
CA TYR A 510 11.10 40.98 13.41
C TYR A 510 10.09 41.71 14.28
N GLN A 511 9.81 41.18 15.46
CA GLN A 511 8.93 41.82 16.43
C GLN A 511 9.74 42.52 17.53
N PRO A 512 9.52 43.83 17.77
CA PRO A 512 10.26 44.57 18.80
C PRO A 512 9.90 44.18 20.25
N LYS A 513 10.93 44.04 21.10
CA LYS A 513 10.82 43.83 22.55
C LYS A 513 11.14 45.13 23.31
N PHE A 514 10.30 45.53 24.26
CA PHE A 514 10.45 46.78 25.01
C PHE A 514 10.63 46.56 26.51
N CYS A 515 11.55 47.30 27.12
CA CYS A 515 11.64 47.38 28.57
C CYS A 515 10.43 48.13 29.13
N LEU A 516 9.58 47.48 29.90
CA LEU A 516 8.32 48.07 30.40
C LEU A 516 8.56 49.19 31.42
N LYS A 517 9.69 49.14 32.14
CA LYS A 517 10.07 50.19 33.08
C LYS A 517 10.48 51.49 32.40
N ARG A 518 11.33 51.41 31.37
CA ARG A 518 11.99 52.57 30.73
C ARG A 518 11.38 52.97 29.40
N GLY A 519 10.63 52.09 28.75
CA GLY A 519 10.07 52.33 27.43
C GLY A 519 11.05 52.30 26.27
N ARG A 520 12.20 51.67 26.47
CA ARG A 520 13.23 51.56 25.43
C ARG A 520 13.15 50.20 24.74
N LEU A 521 13.48 50.21 23.45
CA LEU A 521 13.74 49.01 22.69
C LEU A 521 14.92 48.24 23.33
N VAL A 522 14.76 46.93 23.54
CA VAL A 522 15.78 46.08 24.19
C VAL A 522 16.11 44.80 23.43
N GLY A 523 15.31 44.42 22.43
CA GLY A 523 15.59 43.26 21.59
C GLY A 523 14.60 43.14 20.45
N LEU A 524 14.79 42.13 19.63
CA LEU A 524 13.89 41.74 18.55
C LEU A 524 13.65 40.24 18.62
N GLU A 525 12.48 39.78 18.22
CA GLU A 525 12.21 38.37 17.96
C GLU A 525 12.10 38.11 16.45
N ALA A 526 12.88 37.18 15.93
CA ALA A 526 12.85 36.75 14.54
C ALA A 526 11.80 35.66 14.33
N LEU A 527 10.79 36.01 13.53
CA LEU A 527 9.61 35.20 13.26
C LEU A 527 9.60 34.77 11.79
N LEU A 528 9.63 33.45 11.57
CA LEU A 528 9.60 32.89 10.22
C LEU A 528 8.25 33.14 9.54
N ARG A 529 8.28 33.46 8.25
CA ARG A 529 7.10 33.64 7.40
C ARG A 529 7.33 32.93 6.08
N TRP A 530 6.32 32.23 5.58
CA TRP A 530 6.41 31.52 4.31
C TRP A 530 5.42 32.09 3.30
N TYR A 531 5.96 32.66 2.21
CA TYR A 531 5.16 33.14 1.08
C TYR A 531 5.13 32.11 -0.02
N HIS A 532 3.97 31.51 -0.25
CA HIS A 532 3.75 30.59 -1.35
C HIS A 532 3.18 31.33 -2.57
N PRO A 533 3.72 31.14 -3.79
CA PRO A 533 3.31 31.90 -4.99
C PRO A 533 1.80 31.89 -5.27
N GLN A 534 1.13 30.75 -5.03
CA GLN A 534 -0.30 30.58 -5.31
C GLN A 534 -1.20 30.71 -4.07
N LYS A 535 -0.66 30.47 -2.86
CA LYS A 535 -1.46 30.39 -1.62
C LYS A 535 -1.29 31.62 -0.73
N GLY A 536 -0.38 32.53 -1.09
CA GLY A 536 -0.07 33.71 -0.30
C GLY A 536 0.73 33.35 0.95
N LEU A 537 0.48 34.08 2.04
CA LEU A 537 1.19 33.87 3.31
C LEU A 537 0.66 32.62 4.03
N ILE A 538 1.55 31.67 4.28
CA ILE A 538 1.31 30.48 5.10
C ILE A 538 1.85 30.74 6.50
N ASN A 539 1.00 30.57 7.51
CA ASN A 539 1.34 30.86 8.90
C ASN A 539 2.25 29.76 9.51
N PRO A 540 3.16 30.10 10.45
CA PRO A 540 4.05 29.15 11.11
C PRO A 540 3.35 27.89 11.64
N ASP A 541 2.23 28.04 12.34
CA ASP A 541 1.47 26.94 12.93
C ASP A 541 1.05 25.87 11.91
N GLN A 542 0.94 26.25 10.63
CA GLN A 542 0.52 25.36 9.55
C GLN A 542 1.66 24.53 8.96
N PHE A 543 2.93 24.98 9.08
CA PHE A 543 4.06 24.29 8.45
C PHE A 543 5.19 23.90 9.38
N ILE A 544 5.31 24.51 10.57
CA ILE A 544 6.39 24.19 11.52
C ILE A 544 6.28 22.73 11.98
N GLY A 545 5.09 22.25 12.35
CA GLY A 545 4.91 20.84 12.73
C GLY A 545 5.31 19.87 11.61
N VAL A 546 4.99 20.18 10.36
CA VAL A 546 5.42 19.37 9.20
C VAL A 546 6.95 19.45 9.00
N ALA A 547 7.54 20.63 9.15
CA ALA A 547 8.99 20.83 9.07
C ALA A 547 9.72 20.06 10.17
N GLU A 548 9.16 20.01 11.37
CA GLU A 548 9.65 19.19 12.47
C GLU A 548 9.55 17.72 12.10
N GLU A 549 8.38 17.18 11.75
CA GLU A 549 8.20 15.75 11.43
C GLU A 549 9.09 15.26 10.27
N THR A 550 9.32 16.09 9.26
CA THR A 550 10.18 15.77 8.09
C THR A 550 11.67 16.02 8.34
N GLY A 551 12.02 16.69 9.44
CA GLY A 551 13.40 17.09 9.76
C GLY A 551 13.90 18.33 9.00
N MET A 552 13.09 18.91 8.11
CA MET A 552 13.44 20.15 7.40
C MET A 552 13.67 21.34 8.35
N ILE A 553 13.11 21.31 9.56
CA ILE A 553 13.29 22.34 10.58
C ILE A 553 14.77 22.58 10.92
N VAL A 554 15.64 21.57 10.79
CA VAL A 554 17.08 21.71 11.05
C VAL A 554 17.73 22.64 10.02
N SER A 555 17.44 22.43 8.73
CA SER A 555 17.93 23.27 7.64
C SER A 555 17.35 24.69 7.70
N ILE A 556 16.05 24.79 8.03
CA ILE A 556 15.37 26.08 8.22
C ILE A 556 16.00 26.84 9.38
N GLY A 557 16.25 26.20 10.52
CA GLY A 557 16.87 26.82 11.68
C GLY A 557 18.27 27.36 11.38
N LYS A 558 19.10 26.60 10.65
CA LYS A 558 20.42 27.06 10.18
C LYS A 558 20.30 28.29 9.28
N TRP A 559 19.29 28.33 8.41
CA TRP A 559 18.99 29.50 7.56
C TRP A 559 18.52 30.70 8.39
N VAL A 560 17.57 30.52 9.33
CA VAL A 560 17.07 31.59 10.21
C VAL A 560 18.19 32.18 11.05
N ALA A 561 19.09 31.37 11.61
CA ALA A 561 20.24 31.83 12.37
C ALA A 561 21.16 32.73 11.53
N ARG A 562 21.44 32.37 10.26
CA ARG A 562 22.20 33.23 9.34
C ARG A 562 21.49 34.54 9.04
N GLN A 563 20.17 34.51 8.81
CA GLN A 563 19.39 35.73 8.57
C GLN A 563 19.39 36.67 9.78
N ALA A 564 19.25 36.11 10.99
CA ALA A 564 19.37 36.88 12.23
C ALA A 564 20.76 37.52 12.36
N CYS A 565 21.84 36.79 12.06
CA CYS A 565 23.19 37.34 12.09
C CYS A 565 23.39 38.49 11.09
N LYS A 566 22.90 38.32 9.86
CA LYS A 566 22.95 39.36 8.82
C LYS A 566 22.16 40.60 9.22
N MET A 567 20.94 40.43 9.76
CA MET A 567 20.14 41.54 10.26
C MET A 567 20.83 42.23 11.44
N SER A 568 21.44 41.48 12.35
CA SER A 568 22.24 42.06 13.45
C SER A 568 23.36 42.96 12.92
N ALA A 569 24.10 42.52 11.91
CA ALA A 569 25.13 43.36 11.28
C ALA A 569 24.55 44.67 10.71
N GLN A 570 23.46 44.58 9.95
CA GLN A 570 22.78 45.76 9.39
C GLN A 570 22.27 46.72 10.47
N LEU A 571 21.76 46.19 11.59
CA LEU A 571 21.32 46.98 12.73
C LEU A 571 22.49 47.71 13.40
N ARG A 572 23.65 47.06 13.55
CA ARG A 572 24.85 47.70 14.10
C ARG A 572 25.32 48.84 13.21
N ASP A 573 25.35 48.64 11.89
CA ASP A 573 25.72 49.67 10.91
C ASP A 573 24.75 50.86 10.94
N ALA A 574 23.47 50.61 11.24
CA ALA A 574 22.45 51.63 11.41
C ALA A 574 22.44 52.30 12.81
N GLY A 575 23.37 51.95 13.70
CA GLY A 575 23.50 52.57 15.04
C GLY A 575 22.82 51.82 16.19
N PHE A 576 22.25 50.64 15.95
CA PHE A 576 21.64 49.76 16.96
C PHE A 576 22.63 48.68 17.44
N ALA A 577 23.74 49.12 18.05
CA ALA A 577 24.90 48.25 18.32
C ALA A 577 24.67 47.10 19.32
N ASP A 578 23.79 47.29 20.32
CA ASP A 578 23.53 46.33 21.41
C ASP A 578 22.08 45.85 21.42
N LEU A 579 21.55 45.45 20.25
CA LEU A 579 20.19 44.93 20.11
C LEU A 579 20.19 43.42 19.85
N PRO A 580 19.89 42.58 20.86
CA PRO A 580 19.77 41.14 20.68
C PRO A 580 18.62 40.75 19.76
N ILE A 581 18.81 39.65 19.03
CA ILE A 581 17.79 39.02 18.19
C ILE A 581 17.55 37.61 18.74
N ALA A 582 16.30 37.35 19.10
CA ALA A 582 15.83 36.06 19.54
C ALA A 582 15.38 35.19 18.35
N ILE A 583 15.78 33.93 18.33
CA ILE A 583 15.33 32.93 17.35
C ILE A 583 14.68 31.75 18.08
N ASN A 584 13.59 31.26 17.52
CA ASN A 584 12.92 30.05 18.00
C ASN A 584 13.67 28.80 17.53
N MET A 585 13.89 27.85 18.43
CA MET A 585 14.51 26.56 18.12
C MET A 585 13.64 25.38 18.54
N SER A 586 13.40 24.49 17.57
CA SER A 586 12.62 23.27 17.76
C SER A 586 13.39 22.23 18.60
N PRO A 587 12.70 21.42 19.41
CA PRO A 587 13.31 20.29 20.11
C PRO A 587 14.08 19.34 19.18
N ARG A 588 13.59 19.14 17.95
CA ARG A 588 14.24 18.24 16.98
C ARG A 588 15.61 18.73 16.54
N GLN A 589 15.90 20.03 16.63
CA GLN A 589 17.22 20.57 16.32
C GLN A 589 18.28 20.15 17.35
N PHE A 590 17.88 19.90 18.60
CA PHE A 590 18.77 19.39 19.66
C PHE A 590 19.08 17.89 19.52
N ALA A 591 18.43 17.19 18.59
CA ALA A 591 18.84 15.84 18.20
C ALA A 591 20.07 15.85 17.27
N ASP A 592 20.39 16.98 16.62
CA ASP A 592 21.60 17.14 15.79
C ASP A 592 22.81 17.33 16.71
N PRO A 593 23.78 16.39 16.76
CA PRO A 593 24.96 16.52 17.60
C PRO A 593 25.83 17.73 17.22
N ASP A 594 25.79 18.15 15.95
CA ASP A 594 26.63 19.23 15.40
C ASP A 594 26.00 20.62 15.54
N LEU A 595 24.86 20.74 16.22
CA LEU A 595 24.10 21.98 16.37
C LEU A 595 24.97 23.15 16.87
N VAL A 596 25.71 22.90 17.95
CA VAL A 596 26.52 23.94 18.63
C VAL A 596 27.65 24.42 17.74
N ASP A 597 28.38 23.49 17.11
CA ASP A 597 29.48 23.82 16.21
C ASP A 597 28.98 24.54 14.96
N CYS A 598 27.81 24.16 14.45
CA CYS A 598 27.16 24.84 13.34
C CYS A 598 26.81 26.29 13.72
N LEU A 599 26.15 26.54 14.85
CA LEU A 599 25.83 27.90 15.31
C LEU A 599 27.08 28.73 15.55
N LYS A 600 28.11 28.16 16.17
CA LYS A 600 29.41 28.80 16.36
C LYS A 600 30.03 29.22 15.03
N SER A 601 30.00 28.35 14.03
CA SER A 601 30.51 28.66 12.69
C SER A 601 29.76 29.81 12.03
N ILE A 602 28.43 29.85 12.16
CA ILE A 602 27.57 30.91 11.62
C ILE A 602 27.87 32.25 12.29
N LEU A 603 27.94 32.29 13.62
CA LEU A 603 28.28 33.49 14.38
C LEU A 603 29.65 34.05 13.99
N MET A 604 30.64 33.18 13.78
CA MET A 604 31.99 33.57 13.33
C MET A 604 31.98 34.12 11.90
N GLN A 605 31.32 33.43 10.97
CA GLN A 605 31.27 33.82 9.55
C GLN A 605 30.57 35.17 9.36
N GLU A 606 29.45 35.38 10.04
CA GLU A 606 28.61 36.58 9.93
C GLU A 606 29.02 37.65 10.97
N GLN A 607 30.10 37.42 11.73
CA GLN A 607 30.69 38.35 12.69
C GLN A 607 29.66 38.90 13.69
N MET A 608 28.79 38.04 14.22
CA MET A 608 27.82 38.39 15.24
C MET A 608 28.38 38.02 16.63
N PRO A 609 28.50 38.98 17.57
CA PRO A 609 28.80 38.65 18.96
C PRO A 609 27.72 37.72 19.53
N ALA A 610 28.13 36.59 20.11
CA ALA A 610 27.22 35.57 20.63
C ALA A 610 26.19 36.12 21.65
N LYS A 611 26.57 37.14 22.44
CA LYS A 611 25.68 37.84 23.39
C LYS A 611 24.46 38.52 22.76
N LEU A 612 24.49 38.75 21.44
CA LEU A 612 23.37 39.34 20.71
C LEU A 612 22.41 38.29 20.17
N LEU A 613 22.74 37.00 20.28
CA LEU A 613 21.85 35.92 19.88
C LEU A 613 21.14 35.42 21.14
N GLU A 614 19.82 35.43 21.09
CA GLU A 614 18.95 34.79 22.08
C GLU A 614 18.30 33.58 21.41
N ILE A 615 18.25 32.45 22.11
CA ILE A 615 17.59 31.23 21.63
C ILE A 615 16.39 30.96 22.52
N GLU A 616 15.22 30.88 21.90
CA GLU A 616 13.95 30.56 22.54
C GLU A 616 13.66 29.06 22.42
N LEU A 617 13.35 28.44 23.56
CA LEU A 617 13.19 27.01 23.75
C LEU A 617 11.83 26.73 24.36
N THR A 618 11.08 25.79 23.81
CA THR A 618 9.79 25.38 24.39
C THR A 618 9.98 24.64 25.72
N GLU A 619 8.98 24.74 26.61
CA GLU A 619 8.97 24.01 27.88
C GLU A 619 9.15 22.48 27.68
N ASN A 620 8.54 21.91 26.63
CA ASN A 620 8.56 20.47 26.39
C ASN A 620 9.97 19.91 26.12
N LEU A 621 10.85 20.70 25.47
CA LEU A 621 12.24 20.30 25.25
C LEU A 621 12.95 19.99 26.58
N LEU A 622 12.65 20.75 27.63
CA LEU A 622 13.32 20.59 28.93
C LEU A 622 12.77 19.43 29.75
N LEU A 623 11.49 19.09 29.54
CA LEU A 623 10.87 17.91 30.14
C LEU A 623 11.42 16.61 29.53
N GLU A 624 11.65 16.61 28.22
CA GLU A 624 12.19 15.46 27.47
C GLU A 624 13.73 15.49 27.35
N ALA A 625 14.39 16.47 27.98
CA ALA A 625 15.82 16.71 27.81
C ALA A 625 16.66 15.51 28.23
N THR A 626 17.48 15.05 27.29
CA THR A 626 18.48 14.01 27.53
C THR A 626 19.80 14.60 28.03
N HIS A 627 20.75 13.74 28.42
CA HIS A 627 22.08 14.20 28.84
C HIS A 627 22.82 14.97 27.73
N SER A 628 22.61 14.62 26.46
CA SER A 628 23.19 15.36 25.33
C SER A 628 22.59 16.76 25.21
N THR A 629 21.27 16.89 25.33
CA THR A 629 20.57 18.20 25.33
C THR A 629 21.13 19.12 26.41
N HIS A 630 21.29 18.60 27.63
CA HIS A 630 21.89 19.37 28.73
C HIS A 630 23.31 19.85 28.41
N THR A 631 24.12 18.98 27.81
CA THR A 631 25.50 19.32 27.41
C THR A 631 25.52 20.40 26.34
N GLN A 632 24.66 20.30 25.32
CA GLN A 632 24.55 21.30 24.27
C GLN A 632 24.09 22.66 24.81
N LEU A 633 23.09 22.70 25.70
CA LEU A 633 22.65 23.95 26.33
C LEU A 633 23.79 24.60 27.14
N ALA A 634 24.56 23.81 27.89
CA ALA A 634 25.72 24.31 28.61
C ALA A 634 26.80 24.89 27.67
N GLN A 635 27.05 24.23 26.52
CA GLN A 635 27.99 24.74 25.51
C GLN A 635 27.51 26.04 24.86
N LEU A 636 26.22 26.16 24.51
CA LEU A 636 25.64 27.41 23.99
C LEU A 636 25.81 28.56 24.99
N LYS A 637 25.62 28.28 26.28
CA LYS A 637 25.88 29.27 27.35
C LYS A 637 27.34 29.66 27.47
N GLN A 638 28.26 28.70 27.31
CA GLN A 638 29.70 29.00 27.30
C GLN A 638 30.11 29.88 26.11
N LEU A 639 29.42 29.79 24.97
CA LEU A 639 29.60 30.72 23.85
C LEU A 639 29.13 32.13 24.18
N GLY A 640 28.29 32.30 25.20
CA GLY A 640 27.71 33.58 25.61
C GLY A 640 26.34 33.87 25.00
N ILE A 641 25.66 32.84 24.47
CA ILE A 641 24.28 32.94 23.94
C ILE A 641 23.29 33.02 25.12
N THR A 642 22.27 33.87 24.99
CA THR A 642 21.17 33.96 25.96
C THR A 642 20.16 32.85 25.69
N LEU A 643 19.73 32.13 26.73
CA LEU A 643 18.71 31.09 26.60
C LEU A 643 17.41 31.56 27.25
N ALA A 644 16.34 31.54 26.47
CA ALA A 644 14.99 31.91 26.87
C ALA A 644 14.06 30.70 26.83
N MET A 645 13.19 30.59 27.82
CA MET A 645 12.12 29.60 27.85
C MET A 645 10.84 30.23 27.32
N ASP A 646 10.27 29.63 26.30
CA ASP A 646 9.03 30.04 25.66
C ASP A 646 7.81 29.25 26.15
N ASP A 647 6.63 29.83 25.94
CA ASP A 647 5.31 29.27 26.28
C ASP A 647 5.13 28.86 27.76
N PHE A 648 5.83 29.54 28.67
CA PHE A 648 5.85 29.13 30.08
C PHE A 648 4.47 29.21 30.74
N GLY A 649 4.05 28.10 31.35
CA GLY A 649 2.81 27.99 32.12
C GLY A 649 1.67 27.27 31.39
N THR A 650 1.83 26.95 30.11
CA THR A 650 0.83 26.22 29.31
C THR A 650 0.84 24.70 29.56
N GLY A 651 1.84 24.17 30.28
CA GLY A 651 2.05 22.74 30.54
C GLY A 651 2.35 22.35 32.01
N TYR A 652 3.04 21.21 32.19
CA TYR A 652 3.40 20.66 33.51
C TYR A 652 4.66 21.35 34.07
N SER A 653 4.50 22.55 34.63
CA SER A 653 5.64 23.31 35.16
C SER A 653 6.18 22.76 36.47
N SER A 654 7.12 21.81 36.37
CA SER A 654 7.95 21.38 37.49
C SER A 654 9.12 22.35 37.72
N LEU A 655 8.95 23.27 38.66
CA LEU A 655 9.98 24.24 39.11
C LEU A 655 11.39 23.64 39.35
N SER A 656 11.47 22.32 39.58
CA SER A 656 12.73 21.61 39.78
C SER A 656 13.65 21.63 38.54
N TYR A 657 13.14 21.73 37.31
CA TYR A 657 13.98 21.78 36.10
C TYR A 657 14.51 23.18 35.82
N LEU A 658 13.77 24.25 36.14
CA LEU A 658 14.24 25.64 35.98
C LEU A 658 15.54 25.90 36.73
N LYS A 659 15.75 25.21 37.86
CA LYS A 659 16.99 25.30 38.64
C LYS A 659 18.15 24.52 38.02
N LYS A 660 17.86 23.48 37.22
CA LYS A 660 18.86 22.58 36.63
C LYS A 660 19.40 23.09 35.30
N PHE A 661 18.57 23.79 34.52
CA PHE A 661 18.95 24.29 33.20
C PHE A 661 19.48 25.72 33.27
N PRO A 662 20.47 26.08 32.45
CA PRO A 662 21.09 27.40 32.46
C PRO A 662 20.27 28.42 31.66
N ILE A 663 19.02 28.65 32.07
CA ILE A 663 18.08 29.60 31.44
C ILE A 663 18.29 30.99 32.02
N ASP A 664 18.12 32.04 31.21
CA ASP A 664 18.24 33.45 31.60
C ASP A 664 16.91 34.20 31.59
N VAL A 665 16.01 33.79 30.69
CA VAL A 665 14.76 34.50 30.39
C VAL A 665 13.57 33.54 30.43
N ILE A 666 12.45 33.98 30.98
CA ILE A 666 11.15 33.31 30.90
C ILE A 666 10.20 34.19 30.11
N LYS A 667 9.54 33.62 29.10
CA LYS A 667 8.48 34.26 28.32
C LYS A 667 7.12 33.75 28.80
N ILE A 668 6.25 34.66 29.23
CA ILE A 668 4.88 34.36 29.64
C ILE A 668 4.01 34.34 28.40
N ASP A 669 3.38 33.18 28.14
CA ASP A 669 2.53 32.97 26.98
C ASP A 669 1.36 33.97 26.91
N ARG A 670 0.97 34.31 25.67
CA ARG A 670 -0.15 35.21 25.38
C ARG A 670 -1.45 34.77 26.02
N SER A 671 -1.70 33.47 26.20
CA SER A 671 -2.95 32.98 26.82
C SER A 671 -3.19 33.58 28.20
N PHE A 672 -2.14 33.76 29.01
CA PHE A 672 -2.23 34.38 30.34
C PHE A 672 -2.33 35.91 30.30
N ILE A 673 -1.95 36.56 29.20
CA ILE A 673 -1.97 38.02 29.08
C ILE A 673 -3.29 38.53 28.46
N LYS A 674 -3.89 37.74 27.57
CA LYS A 674 -5.05 38.14 26.76
C LYS A 674 -6.22 38.63 27.59
N ASP A 675 -6.59 37.92 28.65
CA ASP A 675 -7.80 38.19 29.45
C ASP A 675 -7.54 39.12 30.66
N ILE A 676 -6.30 39.58 30.85
CA ILE A 676 -5.94 40.58 31.85
C ILE A 676 -6.45 41.97 31.41
N PRO A 677 -7.01 42.80 32.31
CA PRO A 677 -7.10 42.62 33.77
C PRO A 677 -8.43 42.02 34.28
N GLN A 678 -9.30 41.52 33.39
CA GLN A 678 -10.65 41.09 33.77
C GLN A 678 -10.64 39.71 34.44
N SER A 679 -9.82 38.79 33.96
CA SER A 679 -9.61 37.48 34.58
C SER A 679 -8.80 37.60 35.86
N LYS A 680 -9.39 37.16 36.98
CA LYS A 680 -8.69 37.12 38.26
C LYS A 680 -7.61 36.05 38.25
N ASP A 681 -7.90 34.88 37.69
CA ASP A 681 -6.98 33.74 37.69
C ASP A 681 -5.72 34.05 36.89
N ASP A 682 -5.87 34.62 35.69
CA ASP A 682 -4.71 35.00 34.85
C ASP A 682 -3.84 36.08 35.50
N ARG A 683 -4.46 37.01 36.24
CA ARG A 683 -3.74 38.01 37.01
C ARG A 683 -2.92 37.39 38.14
N GLU A 684 -3.50 36.48 38.91
CA GLU A 684 -2.79 35.81 40.01
C GLU A 684 -1.66 34.92 39.47
N ILE A 685 -1.92 34.14 38.41
CA ILE A 685 -0.92 33.29 37.77
C ILE A 685 0.23 34.14 37.22
N THR A 686 -0.07 35.16 36.41
CA THR A 686 0.96 36.05 35.84
C THR A 686 1.80 36.72 36.93
N SER A 687 1.17 37.19 38.01
CA SER A 687 1.88 37.80 39.14
C SER A 687 2.79 36.81 39.86
N ALA A 688 2.32 35.57 40.07
CA ALA A 688 3.10 34.50 40.67
C ALA A 688 4.30 34.12 39.82
N VAL A 689 4.13 34.01 38.49
CA VAL A 689 5.20 33.71 37.54
C VAL A 689 6.27 34.80 37.57
N ILE A 690 5.89 36.08 37.50
CA ILE A 690 6.83 37.20 37.57
C ILE A 690 7.64 37.16 38.87
N ALA A 691 6.95 37.02 40.01
CA ALA A 691 7.61 36.99 41.33
C ALA A 691 8.58 35.81 41.48
N MET A 692 8.22 34.65 40.93
CA MET A 692 9.04 33.43 40.98
C MET A 692 10.28 33.55 40.09
N ALA A 693 10.13 34.02 38.86
CA ALA A 693 11.25 34.27 37.94
C ALA A 693 12.27 35.25 38.55
N HIS A 694 11.81 36.35 39.16
CA HIS A 694 12.70 37.30 39.84
C HIS A 694 13.45 36.69 41.03
N LYS A 695 12.81 35.81 41.81
CA LYS A 695 13.48 35.07 42.89
C LYS A 695 14.57 34.13 42.37
N LEU A 696 14.40 33.60 41.17
CA LEU A 696 15.39 32.79 40.46
C LEU A 696 16.41 33.64 39.68
N LYS A 697 16.32 34.98 39.76
CA LYS A 697 17.15 35.95 39.03
C LYS A 697 17.03 35.85 37.50
N LEU A 698 15.86 35.42 37.02
CA LEU A 698 15.52 35.32 35.60
C LEU A 698 14.83 36.61 35.15
N THR A 699 15.04 36.99 33.89
CA THR A 699 14.35 38.11 33.24
C THR A 699 12.99 37.64 32.73
N VAL A 700 11.95 38.47 32.88
CA VAL A 700 10.60 38.11 32.42
C VAL A 700 10.18 38.92 31.20
N VAL A 701 9.72 38.21 30.16
CA VAL A 701 9.11 38.78 28.96
C VAL A 701 7.63 38.43 28.95
N ALA A 702 6.74 39.41 28.87
CA ALA A 702 5.31 39.18 28.67
C ALA A 702 4.92 39.32 27.20
N GLU A 703 4.24 38.31 26.66
CA GLU A 703 3.84 38.29 25.24
C GLU A 703 2.39 38.70 25.01
N GLY A 704 2.08 39.10 23.78
CA GLY A 704 0.70 39.36 23.38
C GLY A 704 0.06 40.57 24.05
N ILE A 705 0.85 41.58 24.44
CA ILE A 705 0.31 42.83 24.98
C ILE A 705 -0.40 43.60 23.86
N GLU A 706 -1.71 43.77 23.99
CA GLU A 706 -2.59 44.39 22.98
C GLU A 706 -3.25 45.68 23.50
N THR A 707 -3.42 45.82 24.82
CA THR A 707 -4.15 46.94 25.42
C THR A 707 -3.33 47.69 26.47
N GLN A 708 -3.64 48.98 26.63
CA GLN A 708 -3.01 49.82 27.66
C GLN A 708 -3.28 49.30 29.08
N ALA A 709 -4.41 48.64 29.30
CA ALA A 709 -4.78 48.05 30.58
C ALA A 709 -3.86 46.87 30.96
N GLN A 710 -3.56 45.98 30.00
CA GLN A 710 -2.59 44.89 30.16
C GLN A 710 -1.20 45.45 30.48
N LEU A 711 -0.75 46.45 29.70
CA LEU A 711 0.54 47.11 29.92
C LEU A 711 0.63 47.72 31.33
N LYS A 712 -0.42 48.40 31.79
CA LYS A 712 -0.48 48.99 33.13
C LYS A 712 -0.33 47.91 34.20
N PHE A 713 -1.12 46.84 34.11
CA PHE A 713 -1.05 45.72 35.05
C PHE A 713 0.37 45.11 35.11
N LEU A 714 0.98 44.83 33.95
CA LEU A 714 2.32 44.25 33.89
C LEU A 714 3.40 45.17 34.48
N ARG A 715 3.26 46.49 34.33
CA ARG A 715 4.14 47.47 34.99
C ARG A 715 3.95 47.50 36.49
N ASP A 716 2.71 47.42 36.97
CA ASP A 716 2.39 47.38 38.39
C ASP A 716 2.99 46.11 39.05
N GLN A 717 2.98 44.98 38.32
CA GLN A 717 3.66 43.73 38.71
C GLN A 717 5.18 43.75 38.49
N ARG A 718 5.75 44.84 38.00
CA ARG A 718 7.19 45.02 37.72
C ARG A 718 7.77 44.03 36.69
N CYS A 719 6.98 43.59 35.71
CA CYS A 719 7.48 42.81 34.59
C CYS A 719 8.58 43.58 33.83
N ASP A 720 9.63 42.88 33.38
CA ASP A 720 10.86 43.52 32.87
C ASP A 720 10.70 43.99 31.42
N ILE A 721 10.25 43.07 30.56
CA ILE A 721 10.15 43.24 29.11
C ILE A 721 8.73 42.87 28.67
N GLY A 722 8.24 43.51 27.62
CA GLY A 722 7.00 43.13 26.98
C GLY A 722 7.06 43.25 25.46
N GLN A 723 6.25 42.42 24.82
CA GLN A 723 6.07 42.37 23.37
C GLN A 723 4.60 42.15 23.01
N GLY A 724 4.17 42.67 21.87
CA GLY A 724 2.78 42.56 21.42
C GLY A 724 2.34 43.70 20.51
N TYR A 725 1.11 43.59 20.01
CA TYR A 725 0.56 44.47 18.99
C TYR A 725 0.23 45.88 19.50
N LEU A 726 0.20 46.09 20.82
CA LEU A 726 0.14 47.43 21.40
C LEU A 726 1.33 48.29 20.95
N PHE A 727 2.51 47.67 20.79
CA PHE A 727 3.71 48.36 20.34
C PHE A 727 3.80 48.32 18.82
N ASP A 728 4.10 47.15 18.27
CA ASP A 728 4.11 46.88 16.84
C ASP A 728 3.83 45.39 16.55
N PRO A 729 3.13 45.09 15.45
CA PRO A 729 3.12 43.74 14.89
C PRO A 729 4.51 43.38 14.32
N PRO A 730 4.75 42.11 13.97
CA PRO A 730 5.99 41.69 13.29
C PRO A 730 6.26 42.52 12.03
N ILE A 731 7.46 43.09 11.93
CA ILE A 731 7.89 44.00 10.86
C ILE A 731 8.75 43.24 9.85
N SER A 732 8.54 43.46 8.55
CA SER A 732 9.41 42.88 7.53
C SER A 732 10.86 43.34 7.71
N GLY A 733 11.83 42.43 7.60
CA GLY A 733 13.26 42.77 7.65
C GLY A 733 13.66 43.88 6.69
N SER A 734 13.02 43.97 5.52
CA SER A 734 13.29 45.01 4.51
C SER A 734 12.96 46.43 4.95
N THR A 735 12.01 46.60 5.88
CA THR A 735 11.57 47.91 6.37
C THR A 735 11.94 48.13 7.84
N LEU A 736 12.60 47.15 8.47
CA LEU A 736 12.86 47.14 9.90
C LEU A 736 13.66 48.36 10.35
N ILE A 737 14.81 48.63 9.73
CA ILE A 737 15.69 49.73 10.14
C ILE A 737 14.96 51.08 10.09
N THR A 738 14.28 51.36 8.98
CA THR A 738 13.47 52.58 8.83
C THR A 738 12.37 52.67 9.90
N HIS A 739 11.74 51.54 10.23
CA HIS A 739 10.73 51.52 11.28
C HIS A 739 11.34 51.78 12.67
N LEU A 740 12.48 51.16 12.98
CA LEU A 740 13.15 51.30 14.26
C LEU A 740 13.72 52.69 14.50
N GLN A 741 14.03 53.45 13.45
CA GLN A 741 14.50 54.83 13.58
C GLN A 741 13.53 55.73 14.38
N HIS A 742 12.22 55.45 14.31
CA HIS A 742 11.21 56.15 15.12
C HIS A 742 11.45 56.02 16.64
N TYR A 743 12.04 54.91 17.07
CA TYR A 743 12.38 54.65 18.48
C TYR A 743 13.68 55.33 18.93
N THR A 744 14.57 55.69 17.99
CA THR A 744 15.80 56.44 18.27
C THR A 744 15.61 57.96 18.19
N THR A 745 14.63 58.44 17.42
CA THR A 745 14.31 59.87 17.31
C THR A 745 13.42 60.35 18.46
N THR A 746 13.89 60.23 19.70
CA THR A 746 13.47 61.10 20.80
C THR A 746 14.66 62.02 21.14
N PRO A 747 14.53 63.35 21.07
CA PRO A 747 15.66 64.25 21.25
C PRO A 747 16.23 64.12 22.66
N LYS A 748 17.55 64.25 22.80
CA LYS A 748 18.15 64.73 24.05
C LYS A 748 17.55 66.11 24.37
N ARG A 749 16.58 66.19 25.29
CA ARG A 749 16.44 67.25 26.30
C ARG A 749 15.30 66.99 27.26
#